data_AF-A0A1G5AR41-F1
#
_entry.id   AF-A0A1G5AR41-F1
#
_cell.length_a   1.000
_cell.length_b   1.000
_cell.length_c   1.000
_cell.angle_alpha   90.00
_cell.angle_beta   90.00
_cell.angle_gamma   90.00
#
_symmetry.space_group_name_H-M   'P 1'
#
loop_
_entity.id
_entity.type
_entity.pdbx_description
1 polymer ?
#
loop_
_entity_poly.entity_id
_entity_poly.type
_entity_poly.pdbx_seq_one_letter_code
_entity_poly.pdbx_strand_id
1 'polypeptide(L)'
;MTFAAFLYKLIISPIEAVLEILFGVIFSFVFSNGASIIFLSVIVNLMILPLYQRADVLQREATETEKKISKWKSHIAKYFKGDEKMLMTSAYYKEVGYTPLKQVGGMLPLLIQIPFFIAAYHFLSNYNFQKLNGEAFGIIGHLDRADGILTLGQLTINVLPILMTVLNIVASAIYTKDAPLKSKIQLYAMAFLFMVLLYNSPSGLVIYWTMNNAFSLVKNICMDPKGKKWVKILTFYISFNALLIYAISVRYYGTKEKIFMVGSLAFTAVLIAGALWLKGVISKKSKSKQSVINIAEKNDDVMHWSGMGVLTVLMGLLIPSAVISASTQEFILINAPVNPAVYVFHALILAAGTFLVWYSVYYYLMREKKSGMINKVTAVVILVGMTDYFFFGTKYGFMSHRFKYDYMPVITAKEMAINLLILIALSIVLLLLIRIDKIKKMLSFVYIVLMISMLALTISNLSKINKEYSDFEAYNAQMEEGYDKRIIPMSKEGKNVMMIMLDKAIAYYIPYIFAEKPELIDQYAGFTCYTNALSLGRCTIFGSPGLYGGYEYTPYYANKREDMTMADKHDEALKMVPKLFSDNGWTVRVLDPPYARYEEISDLTIFNDLTQSGDVKAYLTGKFFYDEEDLKFERYIKENDLYRYSLFRCAPLALQLHIYGNGNYRDPVNEVRKAQETDDSGGDGLTLKYLHDMVDIDEGCSYNYISMDNEFTHGPKLMSKPDYMTEITDFSPITRYDAEGKELLFDDPYQEACYDVDMHAFIQLGKFFDYLRENDLYDNTRIIIVSDHGNLQEQFADIKIEEGEAVFLVKDFDSKEFTYSTEFMTNADTPAISVAGLIDDPVNPYTGNKLDSHEKEGGVIFLYSHMWSPSMQTGYTLNLEPEDKWYRVHDNLYDLDNWEVYTE
;
A
#
# COMPACT_ATOMS: atom_id res chain seq x y z
N MET A 1 6.33 -4.08 19.21
CA MET A 1 6.39 -5.45 18.64
C MET A 1 6.83 -6.45 19.71
N THR A 2 6.16 -7.61 19.84
CA THR A 2 6.58 -8.69 20.77
C THR A 2 7.76 -9.49 20.22
N PHE A 3 8.49 -10.23 21.05
CA PHE A 3 9.60 -11.08 20.58
C PHE A 3 9.14 -12.16 19.58
N ALA A 4 7.96 -12.75 19.79
CA ALA A 4 7.39 -13.72 18.86
C ALA A 4 7.06 -13.09 17.50
N ALA A 5 6.46 -11.88 17.50
CA ALA A 5 6.18 -11.13 16.28
C ALA A 5 7.47 -10.74 15.54
N PHE A 6 8.52 -10.38 16.27
CA PHE A 6 9.84 -10.10 15.70
C PHE A 6 10.42 -11.34 14.98
N LEU A 7 10.41 -12.50 15.63
CA LEU A 7 10.89 -13.75 15.03
C LEU A 7 10.05 -14.15 13.81
N TYR A 8 8.74 -13.97 13.89
CA TYR A 8 7.84 -14.21 12.77
C TYR A 8 8.21 -13.33 11.58
N LYS A 9 8.35 -12.02 11.79
CA LYS A 9 8.67 -11.05 10.73
C LYS A 9 10.08 -11.23 10.16
N LEU A 10 11.02 -11.71 10.96
CA LEU A 10 12.39 -11.98 10.51
C LEU A 10 12.51 -13.31 9.73
N ILE A 11 11.76 -14.35 10.11
CA ILE A 11 11.96 -15.71 9.58
C ILE A 11 10.84 -16.13 8.63
N ILE A 12 9.58 -15.87 8.97
CA ILE A 12 8.41 -16.37 8.24
C ILE A 12 7.97 -15.39 7.15
N SER A 13 7.74 -14.12 7.50
CA SER A 13 7.21 -13.12 6.55
C SER A 13 8.02 -12.93 5.26
N PRO A 14 9.37 -13.04 5.23
CA PRO A 14 10.10 -13.00 3.96
C PRO A 14 9.73 -14.14 3.01
N ILE A 15 9.43 -15.32 3.54
CA ILE A 15 8.97 -16.45 2.72
C ILE A 15 7.54 -16.17 2.23
N GLU A 16 6.67 -15.65 3.10
CA GLU A 16 5.29 -15.28 2.72
C GLU A 16 5.28 -14.25 1.60
N ALA A 17 6.07 -13.18 1.73
CA ALA A 17 6.18 -12.15 0.70
C ALA A 17 6.60 -12.73 -0.66
N VAL A 18 7.54 -13.69 -0.67
CA VAL A 18 7.93 -14.39 -1.90
C VAL A 18 6.79 -15.26 -2.44
N LEU A 19 6.06 -15.98 -1.58
CA LEU A 19 4.93 -16.82 -1.99
C LEU A 19 3.78 -15.97 -2.57
N GLU A 20 3.47 -14.84 -1.94
CA GLU A 20 2.44 -13.87 -2.35
C GLU A 20 2.77 -13.26 -3.71
N ILE A 21 3.97 -12.71 -3.88
CA ILE A 21 4.42 -12.12 -5.15
C ILE A 21 4.39 -13.19 -6.26
N LEU A 22 4.91 -14.39 -5.99
CA LEU A 22 4.89 -15.47 -6.98
C LEU A 22 3.46 -15.86 -7.35
N PHE A 23 2.57 -15.97 -6.36
CA PHE A 23 1.17 -16.28 -6.59
C PHE A 23 0.49 -15.21 -7.44
N GLY A 24 0.62 -13.93 -7.08
CA GLY A 24 0.01 -12.82 -7.82
C GLY A 24 0.55 -12.70 -9.25
N VAL A 25 1.85 -12.94 -9.45
CA VAL A 25 2.45 -13.01 -10.79
C VAL A 25 1.87 -14.19 -11.58
N ILE A 26 1.80 -15.39 -11.01
CA ILE A 26 1.22 -16.56 -11.68
C ILE A 26 -0.25 -16.32 -12.01
N PHE A 27 -1.02 -15.76 -11.07
CA PHE A 27 -2.43 -15.43 -11.26
C PHE A 27 -2.62 -14.45 -12.40
N SER A 28 -1.74 -13.45 -12.55
CA SER A 28 -1.78 -12.51 -13.67
C SER A 28 -1.57 -13.14 -15.06
N PHE A 29 -1.07 -14.39 -15.12
CA PHE A 29 -0.91 -15.17 -16.35
C PHE A 29 -1.98 -16.26 -16.54
N VAL A 30 -2.56 -16.78 -15.45
CA VAL A 30 -3.41 -17.98 -15.47
C VAL A 30 -4.87 -17.65 -15.20
N PHE A 31 -5.16 -16.57 -14.46
CA PHE A 31 -6.49 -16.11 -14.05
C PHE A 31 -7.36 -17.21 -13.40
N SER A 32 -6.74 -18.13 -12.67
CA SER A 32 -7.44 -19.17 -11.91
C SER A 32 -6.68 -19.47 -10.62
N ASN A 33 -7.35 -19.36 -9.48
CA ASN A 33 -6.69 -19.52 -8.18
C ASN A 33 -6.21 -20.95 -7.96
N GLY A 34 -7.04 -21.95 -8.29
CA GLY A 34 -6.67 -23.37 -8.17
C GLY A 34 -5.46 -23.73 -9.04
N ALA A 35 -5.39 -23.23 -10.27
CA ALA A 35 -4.23 -23.45 -11.14
C ALA A 35 -2.99 -22.69 -10.64
N SER A 36 -3.15 -21.46 -10.13
CA SER A 36 -2.07 -20.69 -9.53
C SER A 36 -1.43 -21.41 -8.35
N ILE A 37 -2.20 -22.07 -7.49
CA ILE A 37 -1.68 -22.89 -6.37
C ILE A 37 -0.80 -24.03 -6.87
N ILE A 38 -1.23 -24.74 -7.92
CA ILE A 38 -0.47 -25.86 -8.49
C ILE A 38 0.87 -25.36 -9.04
N PHE A 39 0.85 -24.26 -9.80
CA PHE A 39 2.09 -23.68 -10.34
C PHE A 39 2.98 -23.10 -9.24
N LEU A 40 2.40 -22.48 -8.22
CA LEU A 40 3.13 -21.98 -7.06
C LEU A 40 3.90 -23.12 -6.39
N SER A 41 3.22 -24.24 -6.09
CA SER A 41 3.86 -25.45 -5.55
C SER A 41 5.03 -25.92 -6.41
N VAL A 42 4.83 -26.00 -7.73
CA VAL A 42 5.89 -26.43 -8.65
C VAL A 42 7.07 -25.47 -8.63
N ILE A 43 6.84 -24.17 -8.81
CA ILE A 43 7.89 -23.15 -8.91
C ILE A 43 8.69 -23.07 -7.60
N VAL A 44 8.01 -23.07 -6.45
CA VAL A 44 8.66 -23.02 -5.13
C VAL A 44 9.52 -24.27 -4.91
N ASN A 45 9.02 -25.46 -5.23
CA ASN A 45 9.83 -26.68 -5.15
C ASN A 45 11.05 -26.66 -6.08
N LEU A 46 10.92 -26.08 -7.29
CA LEU A 46 12.03 -25.91 -8.23
C LEU A 46 13.10 -24.96 -7.68
N MET A 47 12.67 -23.85 -7.06
CA MET A 47 13.57 -22.87 -6.45
C MET A 47 14.32 -23.45 -5.24
N ILE A 48 13.65 -24.24 -4.41
CA ILE A 48 14.23 -24.83 -3.19
C ILE A 48 14.97 -26.14 -3.50
N LEU A 49 14.77 -26.76 -4.68
CA LEU A 49 15.39 -28.03 -5.05
C LEU A 49 16.91 -28.10 -4.80
N PRO A 50 17.73 -27.10 -5.17
CA PRO A 50 19.18 -27.12 -4.89
C PRO A 50 19.47 -27.22 -3.38
N LEU A 51 18.65 -26.54 -2.57
CA LEU A 51 18.71 -26.54 -1.12
C LEU A 51 18.42 -27.95 -0.58
N TYR A 52 17.31 -28.55 -1.01
CA TYR A 52 16.92 -29.91 -0.61
C TYR A 52 17.96 -30.94 -1.01
N GLN A 53 18.50 -30.87 -2.22
CA GLN A 53 19.55 -31.80 -2.66
C GLN A 53 20.80 -31.71 -1.77
N ARG A 54 21.17 -30.50 -1.34
CA ARG A 54 22.30 -30.32 -0.46
C ARG A 54 22.00 -30.83 0.94
N ALA A 55 20.83 -30.51 1.47
CA ALA A 55 20.38 -31.01 2.77
C ALA A 55 20.33 -32.55 2.79
N ASP A 56 19.86 -33.19 1.69
CA ASP A 56 19.84 -34.64 1.51
C ASP A 56 21.27 -35.23 1.53
N VAL A 57 22.24 -34.57 0.89
CA VAL A 57 23.66 -35.01 0.93
C VAL A 57 24.22 -34.93 2.36
N LEU A 58 24.01 -33.82 3.05
CA LEU A 58 24.47 -33.65 4.44
C LEU A 58 23.82 -34.67 5.38
N GLN A 59 22.53 -34.97 5.17
CA GLN A 59 21.83 -36.01 5.92
C GLN A 59 22.41 -37.40 5.67
N ARG A 60 22.77 -37.74 4.42
CA ARG A 60 23.44 -39.01 4.09
C ARG A 60 24.81 -39.11 4.75
N GLU A 61 25.61 -38.06 4.69
CA GLU A 61 26.91 -37.99 5.36
C GLU A 61 26.79 -38.17 6.88
N ALA A 62 25.78 -37.54 7.50
CA ALA A 62 25.48 -37.72 8.92
C ALA A 62 25.07 -39.18 9.22
N THR A 63 24.21 -39.78 8.39
CA THR A 63 23.76 -41.17 8.54
C THR A 63 24.91 -42.16 8.39
N GLU A 64 25.80 -41.97 7.42
CA GLU A 64 27.00 -42.79 7.23
C GLU A 64 27.96 -42.67 8.41
N THR A 65 28.13 -41.45 8.94
CA THR A 65 28.95 -41.19 10.12
C THR A 65 28.37 -41.88 11.36
N GLU A 66 27.06 -41.79 11.56
CA GLU A 66 26.38 -42.49 12.66
C GLU A 66 26.52 -44.01 12.54
N LYS A 67 26.37 -44.57 11.32
CA LYS A 67 26.60 -46.01 11.06
C LYS A 67 28.03 -46.42 11.46
N LYS A 68 29.06 -45.63 11.11
CA LYS A 68 30.47 -45.91 11.48
C LYS A 68 30.68 -45.90 13.00
N ILE A 69 30.06 -44.96 13.71
CA ILE A 69 30.24 -44.75 15.16
C ILE A 69 29.40 -45.74 15.99
N SER A 70 28.26 -46.20 15.45
CA SER A 70 27.27 -47.02 16.17
C SER A 70 27.85 -48.28 16.84
N LYS A 71 28.76 -49.00 16.16
CA LYS A 71 29.39 -50.23 16.67
C LYS A 71 30.16 -49.95 17.96
N TRP A 72 31.08 -49.00 17.93
CA TRP A 72 31.89 -48.63 19.10
C TRP A 72 31.06 -47.96 20.19
N LYS A 73 30.06 -47.15 19.82
CA LYS A 73 29.11 -46.58 20.79
C LYS A 73 28.35 -47.67 21.56
N SER A 74 27.92 -48.73 20.87
CA SER A 74 27.25 -49.88 21.51
C SER A 74 28.22 -50.70 22.37
N HIS A 75 29.48 -50.84 21.96
CA HIS A 75 30.53 -51.48 22.75
C HIS A 75 30.78 -50.70 24.04
N ILE A 76 31.00 -49.39 23.96
CA ILE A 76 31.24 -48.54 25.13
C ILE A 76 30.05 -48.60 26.10
N ALA A 77 28.82 -48.57 25.58
CA ALA A 77 27.61 -48.66 26.39
C ALA A 77 27.43 -50.04 27.08
N LYS A 78 28.00 -51.11 26.52
CA LYS A 78 27.91 -52.47 27.06
C LYS A 78 28.95 -52.74 28.16
N TYR A 79 30.17 -52.21 27.99
CA TYR A 79 31.32 -52.55 28.85
C TYR A 79 31.66 -51.49 29.91
N PHE A 80 31.24 -50.24 29.74
CA PHE A 80 31.53 -49.15 30.68
C PHE A 80 30.25 -48.54 31.26
N LYS A 81 30.31 -48.05 32.51
CA LYS A 81 29.18 -47.42 33.22
C LYS A 81 29.64 -46.11 33.91
N GLY A 82 28.68 -45.25 34.26
CA GLY A 82 28.95 -43.99 34.97
C GLY A 82 29.91 -43.06 34.21
N ASP A 83 30.82 -42.41 34.94
CA ASP A 83 31.77 -41.43 34.42
C ASP A 83 32.75 -42.04 33.40
N GLU A 84 33.11 -43.31 33.57
CA GLU A 84 34.01 -44.03 32.66
C GLU A 84 33.41 -44.17 31.26
N LYS A 85 32.10 -44.43 31.18
CA LYS A 85 31.37 -44.45 29.91
C LYS A 85 31.39 -43.09 29.22
N MET A 86 31.20 -42.01 29.99
CA MET A 86 31.19 -40.64 29.45
C MET A 86 32.58 -40.27 28.92
N LEU A 87 33.63 -40.59 29.68
CA LEU A 87 35.02 -40.30 29.33
C LEU A 87 35.45 -41.07 28.08
N MET A 88 35.15 -42.38 28.01
CA MET A 88 35.42 -43.21 26.83
C MET A 88 34.61 -42.76 25.60
N THR A 89 33.35 -42.37 25.78
CA THR A 89 32.52 -41.85 24.67
C THR A 89 33.08 -40.53 24.13
N SER A 90 33.50 -39.62 25.04
CA SER A 90 34.10 -38.34 24.67
C SER A 90 35.44 -38.49 23.97
N ALA A 91 36.31 -39.37 24.47
CA ALA A 91 37.60 -39.69 23.85
C ALA A 91 37.41 -40.27 22.44
N TYR A 92 36.50 -41.22 22.28
CA TYR A 92 36.19 -41.82 20.98
C TYR A 92 35.61 -40.80 19.99
N TYR A 93 34.72 -39.92 20.43
CA TYR A 93 34.20 -38.85 19.58
C TYR A 93 35.30 -37.88 19.14
N LYS A 94 36.24 -37.53 20.03
CA LYS A 94 37.40 -36.69 19.70
C LYS A 94 38.33 -37.37 18.69
N GLU A 95 38.57 -38.67 18.83
CA GLU A 95 39.41 -39.46 17.92
C GLU A 95 38.82 -39.56 16.51
N VAL A 96 37.50 -39.78 16.40
CA VAL A 96 36.80 -39.87 15.11
C VAL A 96 36.47 -38.48 14.52
N GLY A 97 36.87 -37.39 15.19
CA GLY A 97 36.54 -36.02 14.79
C GLY A 97 35.04 -35.77 14.74
N TYR A 98 34.28 -36.44 15.60
CA TYR A 98 32.83 -36.37 15.69
C TYR A 98 32.41 -35.33 16.74
N THR A 99 31.56 -34.39 16.34
CA THR A 99 30.92 -33.45 17.25
C THR A 99 29.42 -33.73 17.29
N PRO A 100 28.74 -33.65 18.46
CA PRO A 100 27.28 -33.84 18.54
C PRO A 100 26.49 -32.95 17.58
N LEU A 101 26.99 -31.75 17.26
CA LEU A 101 26.45 -30.84 16.24
C LEU A 101 26.34 -31.47 14.84
N LYS A 102 27.15 -32.47 14.48
CA LYS A 102 27.02 -33.21 13.21
C LYS A 102 25.72 -34.02 13.13
N GLN A 103 25.08 -34.35 14.25
CA GLN A 103 23.76 -34.98 14.26
C GLN A 103 22.65 -34.01 13.88
N VAL A 104 22.79 -32.73 14.26
CA VAL A 104 21.84 -31.67 13.88
C VAL A 104 21.83 -31.49 12.35
N GLY A 105 22.97 -31.70 11.69
CA GLY A 105 23.06 -31.75 10.22
C GLY A 105 22.14 -32.81 9.59
N GLY A 106 21.82 -33.89 10.30
CA GLY A 106 20.87 -34.91 9.86
C GLY A 106 19.40 -34.47 9.92
N MET A 107 19.08 -33.41 10.67
CA MET A 107 17.75 -32.79 10.79
C MET A 107 17.60 -31.53 9.94
N LEU A 108 18.66 -31.11 9.24
CA LEU A 108 18.70 -29.89 8.45
C LEU A 108 17.60 -29.79 7.38
N PRO A 109 17.23 -30.86 6.64
CA PRO A 109 16.09 -30.81 5.73
C PRO A 109 14.78 -30.43 6.44
N LEU A 110 14.55 -31.00 7.63
CA LEU A 110 13.35 -30.75 8.43
C LEU A 110 13.32 -29.33 8.99
N LEU A 111 14.45 -28.84 9.50
CA LEU A 111 14.56 -27.47 10.04
C LEU A 111 14.30 -26.40 8.98
N ILE A 112 14.74 -26.64 7.74
CA ILE A 112 14.43 -25.76 6.61
C ILE A 112 12.94 -25.88 6.26
N GLN A 113 12.35 -27.06 6.31
CA GLN A 113 10.96 -27.27 5.90
C GLN A 113 9.95 -26.59 6.84
N ILE A 114 10.22 -26.49 8.14
CA ILE A 114 9.27 -25.94 9.14
C ILE A 114 8.88 -24.48 8.83
N PRO A 115 9.81 -23.52 8.64
CA PRO A 115 9.44 -22.14 8.30
C PRO A 115 8.67 -22.01 6.99
N PHE A 116 9.06 -22.77 5.94
CA PHE A 116 8.33 -22.78 4.68
C PHE A 116 6.92 -23.36 4.82
N PHE A 117 6.76 -24.37 5.68
CA PHE A 117 5.44 -24.90 6.00
C PHE A 117 4.58 -23.86 6.70
N ILE A 118 5.11 -23.17 7.72
CA ILE A 118 4.37 -22.15 8.46
C ILE A 118 3.96 -21.01 7.52
N ALA A 119 4.87 -20.51 6.68
CA ALA A 119 4.59 -19.47 5.71
C ALA A 119 3.50 -19.89 4.70
N ALA A 120 3.65 -21.06 4.08
CA ALA A 120 2.65 -21.56 3.13
C ALA A 120 1.30 -21.87 3.79
N TYR A 121 1.32 -22.38 5.02
CA TYR A 121 0.12 -22.62 5.81
C TYR A 121 -0.59 -21.30 6.07
N HIS A 122 0.10 -20.29 6.62
CA HIS A 122 -0.50 -19.00 6.95
C HIS A 122 -1.06 -18.29 5.71
N PHE A 123 -0.27 -18.25 4.63
CA PHE A 123 -0.67 -17.71 3.33
C PHE A 123 -1.92 -18.41 2.76
N LEU A 124 -1.98 -19.75 2.76
CA LEU A 124 -3.06 -20.51 2.11
C LEU A 124 -4.25 -20.85 3.03
N SER A 125 -4.16 -20.69 4.35
CA SER A 125 -5.22 -21.11 5.30
C SER A 125 -6.03 -20.00 5.93
N ASN A 126 -5.41 -18.86 6.28
CA ASN A 126 -6.04 -17.88 7.16
C ASN A 126 -6.43 -16.59 6.44
N TYR A 127 -5.50 -15.96 5.74
CA TYR A 127 -5.69 -14.55 5.33
C TYR A 127 -6.23 -14.38 3.89
N ASN A 128 -5.92 -15.29 2.95
CA ASN A 128 -6.13 -15.00 1.51
C ASN A 128 -7.21 -15.86 0.87
N PHE A 129 -7.40 -17.08 1.39
CA PHE A 129 -8.34 -18.04 0.80
C PHE A 129 -9.77 -17.88 1.32
N GLN A 130 -9.99 -17.29 2.50
CA GLN A 130 -11.34 -16.99 2.99
C GLN A 130 -12.10 -15.99 2.09
N LYS A 131 -11.37 -15.13 1.36
CA LYS A 131 -11.94 -14.16 0.41
C LYS A 131 -12.18 -14.72 -1.01
N LEU A 132 -11.80 -15.96 -1.31
CA LEU A 132 -12.01 -16.59 -2.62
C LEU A 132 -13.46 -17.05 -2.89
N ASN A 133 -14.43 -16.59 -2.09
CA ASN A 133 -15.88 -16.73 -2.32
C ASN A 133 -16.33 -18.09 -2.89
N GLY A 134 -15.85 -19.19 -2.32
CA GLY A 134 -16.31 -20.53 -2.69
C GLY A 134 -15.92 -20.97 -4.11
N GLU A 135 -14.86 -20.41 -4.72
CA GLU A 135 -14.40 -20.78 -6.05
C GLU A 135 -14.16 -22.30 -6.19
N ALA A 136 -14.75 -22.89 -7.22
CA ALA A 136 -14.62 -24.30 -7.54
C ALA A 136 -13.43 -24.55 -8.47
N PHE A 137 -12.74 -25.67 -8.28
CA PHE A 137 -11.63 -26.09 -9.14
C PHE A 137 -11.75 -27.58 -9.53
N GLY A 138 -12.30 -27.84 -10.71
CA GLY A 138 -12.50 -29.19 -11.21
C GLY A 138 -13.52 -29.96 -10.38
N ILE A 139 -13.10 -31.05 -9.74
CA ILE A 139 -13.95 -31.90 -8.88
C ILE A 139 -14.07 -31.30 -7.45
N ILE A 140 -13.26 -30.30 -7.14
CA ILE A 140 -13.21 -29.67 -5.83
C ILE A 140 -14.22 -28.52 -5.83
N GLY A 141 -15.26 -28.63 -5.01
CA GLY A 141 -16.34 -27.64 -4.97
C GLY A 141 -15.90 -26.28 -4.42
N HIS A 142 -14.92 -26.26 -3.51
CA HIS A 142 -14.52 -25.05 -2.78
C HIS A 142 -13.04 -25.10 -2.40
N LEU A 143 -12.30 -24.01 -2.66
CA LEU A 143 -10.87 -23.87 -2.32
C LEU A 143 -10.61 -23.35 -0.90
N ASP A 144 -11.56 -22.63 -0.33
CA ASP A 144 -11.53 -21.92 0.95
C ASP A 144 -11.81 -22.80 2.18
N ARG A 145 -12.36 -24.00 1.98
CA ARG A 145 -12.76 -24.94 3.03
C ARG A 145 -12.35 -26.38 2.69
N ALA A 146 -12.57 -27.29 3.64
CA ALA A 146 -12.26 -28.71 3.45
C ALA A 146 -12.97 -29.28 2.21
N ASP A 147 -12.33 -30.21 1.50
CA ASP A 147 -12.73 -30.59 0.14
C ASP A 147 -14.11 -31.27 0.07
N GLY A 148 -14.45 -32.08 1.07
CA GLY A 148 -15.73 -32.78 1.15
C GLY A 148 -16.15 -33.57 -0.09
N ILE A 149 -15.20 -34.05 -0.90
CA ILE A 149 -15.47 -34.62 -2.24
C ILE A 149 -16.41 -35.85 -2.17
N LEU A 150 -16.36 -36.61 -1.08
CA LEU A 150 -17.23 -37.77 -0.87
C LEU A 150 -18.26 -37.48 0.24
N THR A 151 -19.51 -37.29 -0.13
CA THR A 151 -20.64 -37.19 0.81
C THR A 151 -21.47 -38.48 0.78
N LEU A 152 -21.48 -39.22 1.89
CA LEU A 152 -22.26 -40.45 2.09
C LEU A 152 -23.30 -40.21 3.19
N GLY A 153 -24.51 -39.78 2.80
CA GLY A 153 -25.56 -39.43 3.76
C GLY A 153 -25.18 -38.18 4.58
N GLN A 154 -25.06 -38.33 5.91
CA GLN A 154 -24.60 -37.25 6.81
C GLN A 154 -23.07 -37.20 6.99
N LEU A 155 -22.33 -38.14 6.39
CA LEU A 155 -20.87 -38.22 6.54
C LEU A 155 -20.17 -37.60 5.33
N THR A 156 -19.41 -36.53 5.55
CA THR A 156 -18.56 -35.89 4.56
C THR A 156 -17.11 -36.33 4.78
N ILE A 157 -16.48 -36.90 3.75
CA ILE A 157 -15.12 -37.43 3.78
C ILE A 157 -14.21 -36.55 2.92
N ASN A 158 -13.14 -36.05 3.52
CA ASN A 158 -12.10 -35.27 2.84
C ASN A 158 -11.09 -36.20 2.16
N VAL A 159 -11.09 -36.24 0.82
CA VAL A 159 -10.31 -37.19 0.03
C VAL A 159 -8.90 -36.68 -0.23
N LEU A 160 -8.71 -35.36 -0.35
CA LEU A 160 -7.40 -34.78 -0.68
C LEU A 160 -6.34 -35.04 0.40
N PRO A 161 -6.62 -34.91 1.72
CA PRO A 161 -5.62 -35.21 2.75
C PRO A 161 -5.20 -36.69 2.74
N ILE A 162 -6.12 -37.60 2.39
CA ILE A 162 -5.82 -39.03 2.27
C ILE A 162 -4.90 -39.27 1.06
N LEU A 163 -5.22 -38.70 -0.10
CA LEU A 163 -4.40 -38.79 -1.30
C LEU A 163 -3.00 -38.20 -1.08
N MET A 164 -2.92 -37.02 -0.46
CA MET A 164 -1.68 -36.36 -0.05
C MET A 164 -0.80 -37.30 0.79
N THR A 165 -1.39 -37.96 1.78
CA THR A 165 -0.69 -38.89 2.69
C THR A 165 -0.23 -40.16 1.97
N VAL A 166 -1.07 -40.74 1.10
CA VAL A 166 -0.68 -41.89 0.27
C VAL A 166 0.53 -41.55 -0.60
N LEU A 167 0.52 -40.39 -1.28
CA LEU A 167 1.66 -39.93 -2.08
C LEU A 167 2.92 -39.77 -1.23
N ASN A 168 2.80 -39.19 -0.02
CA ASN A 168 3.93 -39.02 0.89
C ASN A 168 4.50 -40.38 1.36
N ILE A 169 3.64 -41.34 1.71
CA ILE A 169 4.06 -42.68 2.12
C ILE A 169 4.80 -43.37 0.97
N VAL A 170 4.28 -43.32 -0.26
CA VAL A 170 4.94 -43.90 -1.44
C VAL A 170 6.29 -43.21 -1.70
N ALA A 171 6.35 -41.88 -1.66
CA ALA A 171 7.59 -41.13 -1.83
C ALA A 171 8.64 -41.47 -0.76
N SER A 172 8.20 -41.58 0.50
CA SER A 172 9.02 -41.92 1.66
C SER A 172 9.53 -43.36 1.60
N ALA A 173 8.72 -44.31 1.14
CA ALA A 173 9.11 -45.71 0.96
C ALA A 173 10.24 -45.85 -0.08
N ILE A 174 10.18 -45.07 -1.18
CA ILE A 174 11.23 -45.02 -2.20
C ILE A 174 12.51 -44.38 -1.64
N TYR A 175 12.38 -43.25 -0.93
CA TYR A 175 13.51 -42.52 -0.34
C TYR A 175 14.28 -43.35 0.71
N THR A 176 13.56 -44.12 1.53
CA THR A 176 14.12 -44.84 2.68
C THR A 176 14.44 -46.30 2.41
N LYS A 177 14.49 -46.75 1.16
CA LYS A 177 14.67 -48.18 0.81
C LYS A 177 15.76 -48.86 1.64
N ASP A 178 16.92 -48.20 1.78
CA ASP A 178 18.12 -48.69 2.48
C ASP A 178 18.33 -48.10 3.90
N ALA A 179 17.31 -47.44 4.46
CA ALA A 179 17.38 -46.79 5.77
C ALA A 179 16.96 -47.71 6.94
N PRO A 180 17.43 -47.45 8.18
CA PRO A 180 17.00 -48.17 9.38
C PRO A 180 15.49 -48.06 9.63
N LEU A 181 14.91 -49.06 10.29
CA LEU A 181 13.47 -49.11 10.61
C LEU A 181 12.96 -47.86 11.35
N LYS A 182 13.77 -47.33 12.29
CA LYS A 182 13.44 -46.11 13.05
C LYS A 182 13.16 -44.91 12.13
N SER A 183 13.96 -44.73 11.07
CA SER A 183 13.80 -43.63 10.12
C SER A 183 12.56 -43.79 9.24
N LYS A 184 12.18 -45.04 8.91
CA LYS A 184 10.95 -45.34 8.16
C LYS A 184 9.71 -45.01 8.99
N ILE A 185 9.68 -45.47 10.25
CA ILE A 185 8.58 -45.19 11.19
C ILE A 185 8.42 -43.69 11.40
N GLN A 186 9.53 -42.96 11.57
CA GLN A 186 9.48 -41.50 11.75
C GLN A 186 8.82 -40.79 10.56
N LEU A 187 9.14 -41.16 9.32
CA LEU A 187 8.56 -40.52 8.13
C LEU A 187 7.09 -40.89 7.93
N TYR A 188 6.69 -42.14 8.21
CA TYR A 188 5.28 -42.53 8.14
C TYR A 188 4.44 -41.89 9.25
N ALA A 189 4.98 -41.79 10.48
CA ALA A 189 4.34 -41.08 11.58
C ALA A 189 4.16 -39.60 11.26
N MET A 190 5.15 -38.98 10.62
CA MET A 190 5.06 -37.59 10.15
C MET A 190 3.99 -37.42 9.07
N ALA A 191 3.93 -38.33 8.08
CA ALA A 191 2.89 -38.30 7.05
C ALA A 191 1.48 -38.41 7.67
N PHE A 192 1.31 -39.28 8.67
CA PHE A 192 0.04 -39.39 9.41
C PHE A 192 -0.26 -38.12 10.23
N LEU A 193 0.74 -37.52 10.88
CA LEU A 193 0.57 -36.26 11.61
C LEU A 193 0.07 -35.14 10.68
N PHE A 194 0.67 -35.00 9.48
CA PHE A 194 0.22 -34.02 8.48
C PHE A 194 -1.19 -34.32 7.98
N MET A 195 -1.57 -35.60 7.85
CA MET A 195 -2.96 -35.96 7.53
C MET A 195 -3.94 -35.42 8.55
N VAL A 196 -3.68 -35.64 9.84
CA VAL A 196 -4.55 -35.20 10.94
C VAL A 196 -4.58 -33.67 11.01
N LEU A 197 -3.41 -33.03 10.88
CA LEU A 197 -3.28 -31.59 10.96
C LEU A 197 -3.97 -30.88 9.79
N LEU A 198 -3.91 -31.44 8.58
CA LEU A 198 -4.49 -30.84 7.37
C LEU A 198 -5.87 -31.41 7.00
N TYR A 199 -6.45 -32.31 7.79
CA TYR A 199 -7.70 -33.00 7.43
C TYR A 199 -8.88 -32.03 7.24
N ASN A 200 -8.96 -31.02 8.10
CA ASN A 200 -10.01 -29.99 8.09
C ASN A 200 -9.52 -28.65 7.51
N SER A 201 -8.33 -28.62 6.91
CA SER A 201 -7.78 -27.40 6.33
C SER A 201 -8.43 -27.07 4.98
N PRO A 202 -8.37 -25.81 4.54
CA PRO A 202 -8.81 -25.40 3.21
C PRO A 202 -8.21 -26.27 2.10
N SER A 203 -9.03 -26.70 1.14
CA SER A 203 -8.61 -27.62 0.10
C SER A 203 -7.48 -27.04 -0.77
N GLY A 204 -7.42 -25.71 -0.95
CA GLY A 204 -6.30 -25.02 -1.61
C GLY A 204 -4.93 -25.31 -0.97
N LEU A 205 -4.84 -25.25 0.36
CA LEU A 205 -3.64 -25.63 1.11
C LEU A 205 -3.31 -27.13 0.92
N VAL A 206 -4.33 -27.98 0.90
CA VAL A 206 -4.13 -29.43 0.71
C VAL A 206 -3.67 -29.74 -0.72
N ILE A 207 -4.16 -29.03 -1.74
CA ILE A 207 -3.68 -29.13 -3.13
C ILE A 207 -2.20 -28.78 -3.19
N TYR A 208 -1.80 -27.65 -2.58
CA TYR A 208 -0.39 -27.23 -2.53
C TYR A 208 0.51 -28.33 -1.96
N TRP A 209 0.12 -28.94 -0.83
CA TRP A 209 0.90 -30.04 -0.24
C TRP A 209 0.84 -31.34 -1.03
N THR A 210 -0.29 -31.64 -1.65
CA THR A 210 -0.42 -32.78 -2.56
C THR A 210 0.56 -32.66 -3.72
N MET A 211 0.67 -31.47 -4.32
CA MET A 211 1.62 -31.19 -5.39
C MET A 211 3.09 -31.19 -4.91
N ASN A 212 3.36 -30.72 -3.70
CA ASN A 212 4.70 -30.85 -3.09
C ASN A 212 5.10 -32.33 -2.88
N ASN A 213 4.15 -33.19 -2.46
CA ASN A 213 4.39 -34.63 -2.30
C ASN A 213 4.51 -35.33 -3.65
N ALA A 214 3.72 -34.95 -4.65
CA ALA A 214 3.85 -35.43 -6.02
C ALA A 214 5.21 -35.08 -6.62
N PHE A 215 5.66 -33.83 -6.44
CA PHE A 215 7.01 -33.40 -6.83
C PHE A 215 8.08 -34.22 -6.12
N SER A 216 7.93 -34.46 -4.81
CA SER A 216 8.86 -35.29 -4.02
C SER A 216 8.89 -36.75 -4.50
N LEU A 217 7.74 -37.32 -4.86
CA LEU A 217 7.64 -38.66 -5.44
C LEU A 217 8.39 -38.72 -6.77
N VAL A 218 8.11 -37.78 -7.68
CA VAL A 218 8.79 -37.67 -8.99
C VAL A 218 10.30 -37.51 -8.77
N LYS A 219 10.72 -36.60 -7.87
CA LYS A 219 12.11 -36.40 -7.47
C LYS A 219 12.76 -37.73 -7.06
N ASN A 220 12.12 -38.48 -6.15
CA ASN A 220 12.67 -39.71 -5.59
C ASN A 220 12.74 -40.86 -6.60
N ILE A 221 11.75 -40.98 -7.50
CA ILE A 221 11.79 -41.96 -8.61
C ILE A 221 12.90 -41.62 -9.60
N CYS A 222 13.06 -40.33 -9.90
CA CYS A 222 13.86 -39.85 -11.02
C CYS A 222 15.34 -39.58 -10.67
N MET A 223 15.65 -39.32 -9.39
CA MET A 223 17.00 -39.02 -8.96
C MET A 223 17.84 -40.30 -8.78
N ASP A 224 18.55 -40.68 -9.83
CA ASP A 224 19.70 -41.59 -9.76
C ASP A 224 20.86 -40.90 -9.01
N PRO A 225 21.51 -41.55 -8.02
CA PRO A 225 22.68 -41.01 -7.30
C PRO A 225 23.84 -40.54 -8.21
N LYS A 226 23.87 -40.90 -9.50
CA LYS A 226 24.91 -40.49 -10.47
C LYS A 226 24.64 -39.19 -11.25
N GLY A 227 23.56 -38.45 -10.96
CA GLY A 227 23.49 -36.98 -11.17
C GLY A 227 23.32 -36.42 -12.60
N LYS A 228 23.05 -37.23 -13.64
CA LYS A 228 22.88 -36.74 -15.04
C LYS A 228 21.44 -36.75 -15.60
N LYS A 229 20.50 -37.45 -14.97
CA LYS A 229 19.11 -37.60 -15.48
C LYS A 229 18.15 -36.50 -15.02
N TRP A 230 18.44 -35.85 -13.89
CA TRP A 230 17.55 -34.85 -13.28
C TRP A 230 17.30 -33.64 -14.17
N VAL A 231 18.28 -33.18 -14.96
CA VAL A 231 18.10 -32.04 -15.88
C VAL A 231 17.02 -32.34 -16.91
N LYS A 232 17.01 -33.55 -17.50
CA LYS A 232 16.01 -33.95 -18.51
C LYS A 232 14.59 -34.07 -17.93
N ILE A 233 14.50 -34.46 -16.67
CA ILE A 233 13.24 -34.65 -15.95
C ILE A 233 12.68 -33.32 -15.48
N LEU A 234 13.56 -32.43 -15.04
CA LEU A 234 13.24 -31.02 -14.76
C LEU A 234 12.72 -30.34 -16.02
N THR A 235 13.40 -30.53 -17.16
CA THR A 235 12.96 -29.99 -18.45
C THR A 235 11.62 -30.58 -18.87
N PHE A 236 11.41 -31.89 -18.76
CA PHE A 236 10.11 -32.51 -19.08
C PHE A 236 8.98 -32.00 -18.19
N TYR A 237 9.20 -31.91 -16.88
CA TYR A 237 8.20 -31.45 -15.92
C TYR A 237 7.88 -29.96 -16.12
N ILE A 238 8.89 -29.11 -16.35
CA ILE A 238 8.71 -27.69 -16.69
C ILE A 238 7.99 -27.54 -18.03
N SER A 239 8.37 -28.31 -19.05
CA SER A 239 7.71 -28.27 -20.37
C SER A 239 6.27 -28.73 -20.33
N PHE A 240 5.95 -29.76 -19.53
CA PHE A 240 4.56 -30.24 -19.34
C PHE A 240 3.70 -29.19 -18.65
N ASN A 241 4.22 -28.56 -17.60
CA ASN A 241 3.55 -27.48 -16.89
C ASN A 241 3.40 -26.23 -17.77
N ALA A 242 4.43 -25.84 -18.54
CA ALA A 242 4.34 -24.74 -19.48
C ALA A 242 3.33 -24.99 -20.61
N LEU A 243 3.20 -26.24 -21.08
CA LEU A 243 2.17 -26.64 -22.03
C LEU A 243 0.76 -26.56 -21.43
N LEU A 244 0.63 -26.90 -20.14
CA LEU A 244 -0.63 -26.78 -19.39
C LEU A 244 -1.03 -25.31 -19.19
N ILE A 245 -0.06 -24.43 -18.88
CA ILE A 245 -0.26 -22.96 -18.84
C ILE A 245 -0.72 -22.46 -20.21
N TYR A 246 -0.04 -22.88 -21.28
CA TYR A 246 -0.44 -22.51 -22.64
C TYR A 246 -1.87 -22.98 -22.95
N ALA A 247 -2.21 -24.23 -22.61
CA ALA A 247 -3.55 -24.76 -22.86
C ALA A 247 -4.66 -24.03 -22.07
N ILE A 248 -4.39 -23.59 -20.85
CA ILE A 248 -5.34 -22.84 -20.00
C ILE A 248 -5.45 -21.38 -20.48
N SER A 249 -4.32 -20.71 -20.71
CA SER A 249 -4.25 -19.30 -21.15
C SER A 249 -4.83 -19.06 -22.55
N VAL A 250 -4.80 -20.05 -23.45
CA VAL A 250 -5.43 -19.97 -24.78
C VAL A 250 -6.93 -19.63 -24.71
N ARG A 251 -7.59 -19.96 -23.59
CA ARG A 251 -9.00 -19.71 -23.34
C ARG A 251 -9.30 -18.26 -22.90
N TYR A 252 -8.30 -17.50 -22.44
CA TYR A 252 -8.49 -16.21 -21.77
C TYR A 252 -7.82 -14.99 -22.46
N TYR A 253 -6.87 -15.17 -23.39
CA TYR A 253 -6.13 -14.05 -24.00
C TYR A 253 -6.39 -13.82 -25.51
N GLY A 254 -6.23 -12.56 -25.95
CA GLY A 254 -6.21 -12.13 -27.36
C GLY A 254 -4.93 -12.51 -28.12
N THR A 255 -4.89 -12.23 -29.43
CA THR A 255 -3.84 -12.73 -30.35
C THR A 255 -2.47 -12.09 -30.11
N LYS A 256 -2.40 -10.85 -29.59
CA LYS A 256 -1.14 -10.13 -29.34
C LYS A 256 -0.45 -10.60 -28.06
N GLU A 257 -1.24 -10.83 -27.01
CA GLU A 257 -0.79 -11.32 -25.71
C GLU A 257 -0.27 -12.77 -25.82
N LYS A 258 -0.88 -13.57 -26.71
CA LYS A 258 -0.40 -14.92 -27.07
C LYS A 258 1.02 -14.93 -27.65
N ILE A 259 1.35 -13.96 -28.50
CA ILE A 259 2.67 -13.85 -29.12
C ILE A 259 3.73 -13.46 -28.08
N PHE A 260 3.39 -12.52 -27.18
CA PHE A 260 4.28 -12.07 -26.12
C PHE A 260 4.57 -13.19 -25.10
N MET A 261 3.57 -13.96 -24.71
CA MET A 261 3.72 -15.10 -23.79
C MET A 261 4.55 -16.24 -24.39
N VAL A 262 4.32 -16.58 -25.67
CA VAL A 262 5.15 -17.55 -26.38
C VAL A 262 6.59 -17.04 -26.54
N GLY A 263 6.77 -15.74 -26.79
CA GLY A 263 8.07 -15.08 -26.83
C GLY A 263 8.81 -15.14 -25.49
N SER A 264 8.12 -14.89 -24.38
CA SER A 264 8.65 -14.96 -23.01
C SER A 264 9.07 -16.37 -22.61
N LEU A 265 8.21 -17.37 -22.87
CA LEU A 265 8.53 -18.78 -22.59
C LEU A 265 9.67 -19.29 -23.47
N ALA A 266 9.71 -18.89 -24.74
CA ALA A 266 10.82 -19.19 -25.65
C ALA A 266 12.12 -18.51 -25.19
N PHE A 267 12.06 -17.24 -24.76
CA PHE A 267 13.20 -16.50 -24.23
C PHE A 267 13.76 -17.13 -22.95
N THR A 268 12.88 -17.52 -22.03
CA THR A 268 13.27 -18.22 -20.80
C THR A 268 13.87 -19.59 -21.09
N ALA A 269 13.31 -20.35 -22.05
CA ALA A 269 13.87 -21.61 -22.51
C ALA A 269 15.26 -21.43 -23.17
N VAL A 270 15.46 -20.35 -23.93
CA VAL A 270 16.74 -19.97 -24.53
C VAL A 270 17.75 -19.55 -23.47
N LEU A 271 17.34 -18.84 -22.41
CA LEU A 271 18.23 -18.49 -21.29
C LEU A 271 18.65 -19.73 -20.48
N ILE A 272 17.73 -20.66 -20.22
CA ILE A 272 18.04 -21.93 -19.55
C ILE A 272 18.96 -22.79 -20.44
N ALA A 273 18.68 -22.89 -21.74
CA ALA A 273 19.53 -23.59 -22.70
C ALA A 273 20.91 -22.94 -22.85
N GLY A 274 20.98 -21.61 -22.87
CA GLY A 274 22.21 -20.82 -22.91
C GLY A 274 23.04 -20.98 -21.65
N ALA A 275 22.41 -20.99 -20.47
CA ALA A 275 23.08 -21.25 -19.20
C ALA A 275 23.63 -22.69 -19.11
N LEU A 276 22.91 -23.68 -19.66
CA LEU A 276 23.36 -25.06 -19.75
C LEU A 276 24.49 -25.24 -20.78
N TRP A 277 24.44 -24.51 -21.91
CA TRP A 277 25.47 -24.50 -22.95
C TRP A 277 26.76 -23.83 -22.47
N LEU A 278 26.68 -22.68 -21.79
CA LEU A 278 27.81 -22.01 -21.14
C LEU A 278 28.49 -22.94 -20.11
N LYS A 279 27.73 -23.75 -19.39
CA LYS A 279 28.26 -24.77 -18.48
C LYS A 279 29.05 -25.87 -19.20
N GLY A 280 28.67 -26.20 -20.44
CA GLY A 280 29.39 -27.10 -21.33
C GLY A 280 30.70 -26.52 -21.87
N VAL A 281 30.73 -25.21 -22.14
CA VAL A 281 31.92 -24.49 -22.63
C VAL A 281 32.93 -24.19 -21.51
N ILE A 282 32.47 -24.02 -20.27
CA ILE A 282 33.31 -23.60 -19.11
C ILE A 282 33.93 -24.79 -18.34
N SER A 283 33.60 -26.04 -18.68
CA SER A 283 34.13 -27.22 -18.00
C SER A 283 35.58 -27.57 -18.42
N LYS A 284 36.57 -26.76 -18.02
CA LYS A 284 37.94 -27.26 -17.81
C LYS A 284 38.11 -27.65 -16.35
N LYS A 285 38.22 -28.96 -16.10
CA LYS A 285 38.59 -29.54 -14.81
C LYS A 285 39.94 -28.96 -14.37
N SER A 286 39.92 -28.06 -13.38
CA SER A 286 41.09 -27.80 -12.54
C SER A 286 41.00 -28.66 -11.29
N LYS A 287 41.92 -29.60 -11.15
CA LYS A 287 42.19 -30.26 -9.87
C LYS A 287 43.10 -29.31 -9.09
N SER A 288 42.62 -28.70 -7.99
CA SER A 288 43.50 -27.98 -7.07
C SER A 288 43.44 -28.54 -5.66
N LYS A 289 44.62 -28.64 -5.06
CA LYS A 289 44.95 -29.24 -3.76
C LYS A 289 44.25 -28.55 -2.58
N GLN A 290 43.96 -29.39 -1.57
CA GLN A 290 43.19 -29.12 -0.34
C GLN A 290 43.69 -27.95 0.54
N SER A 291 44.94 -27.47 0.41
CA SER A 291 45.54 -26.52 1.36
C SER A 291 45.31 -25.04 1.05
N VAL A 292 44.92 -24.67 -0.18
CA VAL A 292 44.61 -23.27 -0.58
C VAL A 292 43.12 -22.92 -0.35
N ILE A 293 42.30 -23.94 -0.05
CA ILE A 293 40.85 -23.83 0.09
C ILE A 293 40.44 -22.99 1.32
N ASN A 294 41.12 -23.16 2.46
CA ASN A 294 40.75 -22.49 3.72
C ASN A 294 40.92 -20.94 3.72
N ILE A 295 41.84 -20.38 2.91
CA ILE A 295 42.05 -18.91 2.83
C ILE A 295 41.12 -18.28 1.79
N ALA A 296 40.86 -18.96 0.68
CA ALA A 296 39.90 -18.52 -0.34
C ALA A 296 38.46 -18.49 0.21
N GLU A 297 38.10 -19.47 1.04
CA GLU A 297 36.79 -19.60 1.68
C GLU A 297 36.49 -18.48 2.67
N LYS A 298 37.49 -17.92 3.36
CA LYS A 298 37.30 -16.81 4.32
C LYS A 298 37.00 -15.47 3.64
N ASN A 299 37.62 -15.18 2.50
CA ASN A 299 37.36 -13.95 1.74
C ASN A 299 35.97 -13.96 1.06
N ASP A 300 35.53 -15.13 0.58
CA ASP A 300 34.19 -15.26 -0.02
C ASP A 300 33.07 -15.02 1.01
N ASP A 301 33.27 -15.42 2.28
CA ASP A 301 32.30 -15.16 3.36
C ASP A 301 32.18 -13.67 3.68
N VAL A 302 33.31 -12.96 3.77
CA VAL A 302 33.31 -11.50 4.02
C VAL A 302 32.59 -10.76 2.90
N MET A 303 32.82 -11.16 1.64
CA MET A 303 32.14 -10.60 0.48
C MET A 303 30.62 -10.89 0.52
N HIS A 304 30.22 -12.11 0.90
CA HIS A 304 28.81 -12.47 1.04
C HIS A 304 28.10 -11.60 2.09
N TRP A 305 28.62 -11.55 3.32
CA TRP A 305 27.98 -10.80 4.41
C TRP A 305 27.95 -9.28 4.15
N SER A 306 29.04 -8.72 3.62
CA SER A 306 29.04 -7.30 3.25
C SER A 306 28.07 -7.01 2.11
N GLY A 307 27.93 -7.90 1.12
CA GLY A 307 26.94 -7.76 0.05
C GLY A 307 25.49 -7.87 0.54
N MET A 308 25.19 -8.80 1.46
CA MET A 308 23.86 -8.89 2.07
C MET A 308 23.55 -7.69 2.96
N GLY A 309 24.56 -7.15 3.64
CA GLY A 309 24.43 -5.90 4.37
C GLY A 309 24.06 -4.73 3.45
N VAL A 310 24.68 -4.62 2.26
CA VAL A 310 24.32 -3.58 1.27
C VAL A 310 22.86 -3.69 0.86
N LEU A 311 22.38 -4.89 0.49
CA LEU A 311 20.97 -5.07 0.09
C LEU A 311 20.00 -4.80 1.25
N THR A 312 20.36 -5.20 2.46
CA THR A 312 19.56 -4.96 3.67
C THR A 312 19.46 -3.47 3.99
N VAL A 313 20.57 -2.73 3.92
CA VAL A 313 20.57 -1.29 4.15
C VAL A 313 19.85 -0.55 3.02
N LEU A 314 20.06 -0.93 1.75
CA LEU A 314 19.40 -0.28 0.62
C LEU A 314 17.88 -0.44 0.70
N MET A 315 17.38 -1.68 0.77
CA MET A 315 15.94 -1.98 0.67
C MET A 315 15.19 -1.91 2.01
N GLY A 316 15.90 -2.06 3.13
CA GLY A 316 15.31 -2.05 4.47
C GLY A 316 15.47 -0.75 5.24
N LEU A 317 16.37 0.15 4.81
CA LEU A 317 16.65 1.41 5.51
C LEU A 317 16.63 2.63 4.59
N LEU A 318 17.51 2.69 3.59
CA LEU A 318 17.68 3.89 2.77
C LEU A 318 16.40 4.24 2.00
N ILE A 319 15.90 3.30 1.18
CA ILE A 319 14.69 3.54 0.38
C ILE A 319 13.48 3.80 1.29
N PRO A 320 13.20 2.96 2.31
CA PRO A 320 12.08 3.21 3.23
C PRO A 320 12.14 4.56 3.95
N SER A 321 13.31 4.94 4.49
CA SER A 321 13.47 6.21 5.20
C SER A 321 13.38 7.40 4.27
N ALA A 322 13.90 7.30 3.04
CA ALA A 322 13.83 8.37 2.06
C ALA A 322 12.39 8.71 1.67
N VAL A 323 11.57 7.68 1.42
CA VAL A 323 10.14 7.85 1.10
C VAL A 323 9.40 8.54 2.24
N ILE A 324 9.52 8.00 3.46
CA ILE A 324 8.79 8.55 4.60
C ILE A 324 9.28 9.97 4.91
N SER A 325 10.60 10.24 4.83
CA SER A 325 11.13 11.58 5.10
C SER A 325 10.76 12.62 4.03
N ALA A 326 10.23 12.19 2.88
CA ALA A 326 9.76 13.11 1.85
C ALA A 326 8.45 13.79 2.27
N SER A 327 7.55 13.04 2.92
CA SER A 327 6.29 13.54 3.48
C SER A 327 5.94 12.80 4.77
N THR A 328 6.54 13.16 5.91
CA THR A 328 6.42 12.35 7.15
C THR A 328 4.99 12.34 7.69
N GLN A 329 4.29 13.47 7.61
CA GLN A 329 2.96 13.64 8.21
C GLN A 329 1.90 12.74 7.57
N GLU A 330 1.94 12.52 6.25
CA GLU A 330 1.04 11.55 5.57
C GLU A 330 1.20 10.11 6.10
N PHE A 331 2.36 9.77 6.68
CA PHE A 331 2.56 8.46 7.29
C PHE A 331 2.03 8.38 8.73
N ILE A 332 1.61 9.49 9.34
CA ILE A 332 1.04 9.54 10.69
C ILE A 332 -0.47 9.28 10.60
N LEU A 333 -0.95 8.26 11.32
CA LEU A 333 -2.38 8.01 11.48
C LEU A 333 -2.91 8.89 12.62
N ILE A 334 -3.67 9.94 12.32
CA ILE A 334 -4.13 10.97 13.27
C ILE A 334 -4.90 10.36 14.48
N ASN A 335 -5.68 9.32 14.24
CA ASN A 335 -6.49 8.58 15.22
C ASN A 335 -5.69 7.59 16.10
N ALA A 336 -4.50 7.18 15.68
CA ALA A 336 -3.65 6.28 16.44
C ALA A 336 -2.17 6.55 16.16
N PRO A 337 -1.69 7.77 16.51
CA PRO A 337 -0.43 8.29 16.03
C PRO A 337 0.73 7.46 16.57
N VAL A 338 1.64 7.12 15.66
CA VAL A 338 2.90 6.44 15.97
C VAL A 338 3.98 7.06 15.13
N ASN A 339 5.20 7.12 15.66
CA ASN A 339 6.33 7.64 14.92
C ASN A 339 6.58 6.80 13.64
N PRO A 340 6.52 7.39 12.43
CA PRO A 340 6.67 6.66 11.16
C PRO A 340 7.98 5.90 10.99
N ALA A 341 9.02 6.21 11.78
CA ALA A 341 10.26 5.43 11.83
C ALA A 341 10.01 3.96 12.19
N VAL A 342 8.89 3.63 12.83
CA VAL A 342 8.47 2.24 13.10
C VAL A 342 8.29 1.45 11.79
N TYR A 343 7.77 2.05 10.74
CA TYR A 343 7.57 1.38 9.44
C TYR A 343 8.91 1.08 8.76
N VAL A 344 9.90 1.97 8.89
CA VAL A 344 11.29 1.73 8.46
C VAL A 344 11.88 0.53 9.21
N PHE A 345 11.64 0.42 10.53
CA PHE A 345 12.10 -0.72 11.32
C PHE A 345 11.46 -2.05 10.88
N HIS A 346 10.17 -2.03 10.51
CA HIS A 346 9.48 -3.20 9.98
C HIS A 346 10.06 -3.63 8.62
N ALA A 347 10.35 -2.68 7.72
CA ALA A 347 11.03 -2.93 6.45
C ALA A 347 12.46 -3.48 6.64
N LEU A 348 13.21 -2.96 7.63
CA LEU A 348 14.53 -3.48 7.99
C LEU A 348 14.47 -4.95 8.40
N ILE A 349 13.51 -5.34 9.25
CA ILE A 349 13.38 -6.73 9.70
C ILE A 349 13.08 -7.66 8.51
N LEU A 350 12.17 -7.28 7.62
CA LEU A 350 11.85 -8.04 6.41
C LEU A 350 13.06 -8.16 5.48
N ALA A 351 13.80 -7.07 5.25
CA ALA A 351 15.00 -7.07 4.43
C ALA A 351 16.12 -7.94 5.07
N ALA A 352 16.33 -7.84 6.38
CA ALA A 352 17.29 -8.66 7.12
C ALA A 352 16.91 -10.15 7.04
N GLY A 353 15.62 -10.47 7.19
CA GLY A 353 15.11 -11.83 7.01
C GLY A 353 15.37 -12.37 5.61
N THR A 354 15.14 -11.56 4.58
CA THR A 354 15.36 -11.94 3.19
C THR A 354 16.84 -12.17 2.88
N PHE A 355 17.70 -11.20 3.20
CA PHE A 355 19.10 -11.20 2.76
C PHE A 355 20.06 -11.81 3.80
N LEU A 356 19.96 -11.41 5.07
CA LEU A 356 20.88 -11.89 6.10
C LEU A 356 20.54 -13.30 6.58
N VAL A 357 19.25 -13.68 6.58
CA VAL A 357 18.82 -15.03 6.98
C VAL A 357 18.70 -15.95 5.76
N TRP A 358 17.69 -15.80 4.92
CA TRP A 358 17.36 -16.81 3.91
C TRP A 358 18.38 -16.92 2.78
N TYR A 359 18.85 -15.79 2.25
CA TYR A 359 19.90 -15.82 1.23
C TYR A 359 21.23 -16.36 1.79
N SER A 360 21.55 -16.07 3.05
CA SER A 360 22.71 -16.67 3.73
C SER A 360 22.56 -18.18 3.97
N VAL A 361 21.39 -18.65 4.37
CA VAL A 361 21.10 -20.10 4.46
C VAL A 361 21.38 -20.78 3.12
N TYR A 362 20.90 -20.20 2.02
CA TYR A 362 21.19 -20.70 0.67
C TYR A 362 22.69 -20.68 0.34
N TYR A 363 23.40 -19.59 0.65
CA TYR A 363 24.85 -19.48 0.44
C TYR A 363 25.63 -20.56 1.20
N TYR A 364 25.39 -20.73 2.50
CA TYR A 364 26.12 -21.69 3.33
C TYR A 364 25.89 -23.13 2.89
N LEU A 365 24.68 -23.47 2.47
CA LEU A 365 24.39 -24.79 1.94
C LEU A 365 25.15 -25.02 0.61
N MET A 366 25.20 -24.02 -0.27
CA MET A 366 25.81 -24.13 -1.59
C MET A 366 27.31 -23.82 -1.66
N ARG A 367 27.92 -23.39 -0.54
CA ARG A 367 29.28 -22.85 -0.43
C ARG A 367 30.35 -23.72 -1.08
N GLU A 368 30.46 -25.00 -0.70
CA GLU A 368 31.51 -25.93 -1.16
C GLU A 368 31.58 -26.12 -2.69
N LYS A 369 30.49 -25.83 -3.42
CA LYS A 369 30.42 -26.05 -4.86
C LYS A 369 30.30 -24.77 -5.67
N LYS A 370 29.75 -23.69 -5.09
CA LYS A 370 29.29 -22.52 -5.86
C LYS A 370 29.50 -21.15 -5.18
N SER A 371 30.21 -21.03 -4.05
CA SER A 371 30.39 -19.74 -3.33
C SER A 371 30.79 -18.58 -4.26
N GLY A 372 31.82 -18.78 -5.08
CA GLY A 372 32.32 -17.75 -6.00
C GLY A 372 31.36 -17.37 -7.13
N MET A 373 30.38 -18.22 -7.47
CA MET A 373 29.33 -17.89 -8.44
C MET A 373 28.22 -17.09 -7.76
N ILE A 374 27.82 -17.49 -6.54
CA ILE A 374 26.80 -16.80 -5.74
C ILE A 374 27.25 -15.36 -5.48
N ASN A 375 28.50 -15.16 -5.05
CA ASN A 375 29.05 -13.82 -4.81
C ASN A 375 29.08 -12.93 -6.08
N LYS A 376 29.28 -13.51 -7.26
CA LYS A 376 29.20 -12.75 -8.53
C LYS A 376 27.76 -12.35 -8.84
N VAL A 377 26.80 -13.25 -8.61
CA VAL A 377 25.37 -12.93 -8.77
C VAL A 377 24.96 -11.84 -7.79
N THR A 378 25.34 -11.96 -6.51
CA THR A 378 25.13 -10.93 -5.50
C THR A 378 25.67 -9.57 -5.95
N ALA A 379 26.89 -9.54 -6.50
CA ALA A 379 27.50 -8.31 -6.99
C ALA A 379 26.70 -7.66 -8.13
N VAL A 380 26.18 -8.48 -9.05
CA VAL A 380 25.30 -8.01 -10.14
C VAL A 380 23.96 -7.51 -9.59
N VAL A 381 23.35 -8.21 -8.65
CA VAL A 381 22.07 -7.81 -8.03
C VAL A 381 22.21 -6.47 -7.31
N ILE A 382 23.29 -6.27 -6.54
CA ILE A 382 23.58 -4.97 -5.90
C ILE A 382 23.74 -3.87 -6.96
N LEU A 383 24.53 -4.12 -8.00
CA LEU A 383 24.76 -3.15 -9.07
C LEU A 383 23.45 -2.77 -9.77
N VAL A 384 22.61 -3.75 -10.12
CA VAL A 384 21.31 -3.53 -10.75
C VAL A 384 20.41 -2.72 -9.84
N GLY A 385 20.21 -3.17 -8.60
CA GLY A 385 19.30 -2.50 -7.67
C GLY A 385 19.70 -1.05 -7.36
N MET A 386 21.00 -0.79 -7.21
CA MET A 386 21.49 0.58 -7.06
C MET A 386 21.30 1.41 -8.33
N THR A 387 21.57 0.84 -9.50
CA THR A 387 21.43 1.57 -10.77
C THR A 387 19.98 1.94 -11.04
N ASP A 388 19.05 1.01 -10.87
CA ASP A 388 17.62 1.27 -11.06
C ASP A 388 17.10 2.29 -10.06
N TYR A 389 17.41 2.15 -8.76
CA TYR A 389 16.93 3.09 -7.75
C TYR A 389 17.38 4.54 -7.98
N PHE A 390 18.67 4.75 -8.31
CA PHE A 390 19.26 6.08 -8.42
C PHE A 390 19.08 6.75 -9.79
N PHE A 391 18.95 5.98 -10.88
CA PHE A 391 19.01 6.54 -12.23
C PHE A 391 17.78 6.26 -13.11
N PHE A 392 16.86 5.39 -12.69
CA PHE A 392 15.68 5.03 -13.47
C PHE A 392 14.40 5.14 -12.63
N GLY A 393 13.25 5.23 -13.30
CA GLY A 393 11.94 5.30 -12.63
C GLY A 393 11.73 6.58 -11.80
N THR A 394 12.28 7.71 -12.25
CA THR A 394 12.20 9.00 -11.54
C THR A 394 10.98 9.84 -11.90
N LYS A 395 10.14 9.38 -12.84
CA LYS A 395 9.04 10.16 -13.43
C LYS A 395 7.68 9.45 -13.31
N TYR A 396 7.42 8.82 -12.16
CA TYR A 396 6.17 8.08 -11.93
C TYR A 396 5.02 8.94 -11.40
N GLY A 397 5.26 10.23 -11.16
CA GLY A 397 4.28 11.13 -10.55
C GLY A 397 4.33 11.08 -9.03
N PHE A 398 3.30 11.65 -8.40
CA PHE A 398 3.13 11.63 -6.96
C PHE A 398 2.67 10.25 -6.49
N MET A 399 3.05 9.92 -5.26
CA MET A 399 2.79 8.64 -4.64
C MET A 399 2.17 8.90 -3.27
N SER A 400 1.02 8.31 -3.02
CA SER A 400 0.34 8.40 -1.74
C SER A 400 1.08 7.64 -0.64
N HIS A 401 0.66 7.89 0.59
CA HIS A 401 1.16 7.22 1.79
C HIS A 401 0.91 5.70 1.80
N ARG A 402 0.01 5.19 0.93
CA ARG A 402 -0.23 3.76 0.67
C ARG A 402 0.68 3.18 -0.43
N PHE A 403 1.66 3.96 -0.89
CA PHE A 403 2.61 3.62 -1.96
C PHE A 403 1.93 3.38 -3.32
N LYS A 404 0.83 4.10 -3.61
CA LYS A 404 0.14 4.06 -4.89
C LYS A 404 0.40 5.38 -5.62
N TYR A 405 0.78 5.31 -6.89
CA TYR A 405 0.90 6.46 -7.77
C TYR A 405 -0.47 6.87 -8.32
N ASP A 406 -0.71 8.18 -8.42
CA ASP A 406 -1.97 8.75 -8.94
C ASP A 406 -2.29 8.25 -10.36
N TYR A 407 -1.25 8.12 -11.18
CA TYR A 407 -1.33 7.55 -12.52
C TYR A 407 -0.52 6.26 -12.61
N MET A 408 -1.00 5.32 -13.43
CA MET A 408 -0.25 4.09 -13.69
C MET A 408 1.12 4.44 -14.30
N PRO A 409 2.24 4.00 -13.72
CA PRO A 409 3.56 4.31 -14.25
C PRO A 409 3.72 3.84 -15.70
N VAL A 410 3.88 4.78 -16.63
CA VAL A 410 4.07 4.48 -18.05
C VAL A 410 5.56 4.29 -18.32
N ILE A 411 5.95 3.06 -18.64
CA ILE A 411 7.33 2.73 -19.04
C ILE A 411 7.31 2.32 -20.51
N THR A 412 7.98 3.09 -21.36
CA THR A 412 8.02 2.78 -22.79
C THR A 412 8.95 1.60 -23.08
N ALA A 413 8.67 0.85 -24.15
CA ALA A 413 9.56 -0.24 -24.61
C ALA A 413 10.99 0.27 -24.90
N LYS A 414 11.13 1.53 -25.33
CA LYS A 414 12.43 2.18 -25.56
C LYS A 414 13.20 2.36 -24.25
N GLU A 415 12.55 2.85 -23.19
CA GLU A 415 13.18 3.01 -21.87
C GLU A 415 13.57 1.66 -21.28
N MET A 416 12.70 0.64 -21.38
CA MET A 416 13.03 -0.72 -20.96
C MET A 416 14.26 -1.26 -21.69
N ALA A 417 14.35 -1.06 -23.01
CA ALA A 417 15.49 -1.51 -23.80
C ALA A 417 16.78 -0.78 -23.43
N ILE A 418 16.74 0.54 -23.25
CA ILE A 418 17.90 1.35 -22.83
C ILE A 418 18.38 0.91 -21.44
N ASN A 419 17.45 0.79 -20.49
CA ASN A 419 17.74 0.30 -19.14
C ASN A 419 18.41 -1.07 -19.19
N LEU A 420 17.81 -2.06 -19.87
CA LEU A 420 18.39 -3.41 -20.00
C LEU A 420 19.78 -3.40 -20.64
N LEU A 421 20.01 -2.60 -21.68
CA LEU A 421 21.33 -2.49 -22.33
C LEU A 421 22.38 -1.95 -21.37
N ILE A 422 22.04 -0.91 -20.59
CA ILE A 422 22.93 -0.32 -19.59
C ILE A 422 23.22 -1.34 -18.47
N LEU A 423 22.19 -1.98 -17.92
CA LEU A 423 22.35 -2.99 -16.87
C LEU A 423 23.22 -4.17 -17.33
N ILE A 424 23.04 -4.65 -18.56
CA ILE A 424 23.86 -5.71 -19.17
C ILE A 424 25.31 -5.24 -19.33
N ALA A 425 25.53 -4.05 -19.87
CA ALA A 425 26.87 -3.49 -20.09
C ALA A 425 27.63 -3.35 -18.75
N LEU A 426 27.01 -2.73 -17.75
CA LEU A 426 27.59 -2.57 -16.42
C LEU A 426 27.86 -3.92 -15.75
N SER A 427 26.94 -4.88 -15.89
CA SER A 427 27.11 -6.24 -15.36
C SER A 427 28.29 -6.98 -16.01
N ILE A 428 28.46 -6.86 -17.33
CA ILE A 428 29.60 -7.44 -18.05
C ILE A 428 30.91 -6.82 -17.57
N VAL A 429 30.98 -5.49 -17.48
CA VAL A 429 32.16 -4.77 -16.97
C VAL A 429 32.50 -5.24 -15.57
N LEU A 430 31.52 -5.27 -14.66
CA LEU A 430 31.71 -5.75 -13.29
C LEU A 430 32.22 -7.20 -13.26
N LEU A 431 31.63 -8.09 -14.05
CA LEU A 431 32.06 -9.49 -14.12
C LEU A 431 33.46 -9.67 -14.71
N LEU A 432 33.90 -8.78 -15.61
CA LEU A 432 35.27 -8.73 -16.12
C LEU A 432 36.24 -8.21 -15.04
N LEU A 433 35.87 -7.14 -14.33
CA LEU A 433 36.67 -6.56 -13.25
C LEU A 433 36.86 -7.54 -12.08
N ILE A 434 35.83 -8.28 -11.70
CA ILE A 434 35.89 -9.29 -10.62
C ILE A 434 36.85 -10.45 -10.97
N ARG A 435 37.25 -10.63 -12.23
CA ARG A 435 38.32 -11.60 -12.59
C ARG A 435 39.69 -11.16 -12.11
N ILE A 436 39.88 -9.88 -11.82
CA ILE A 436 41.12 -9.33 -11.27
C ILE A 436 41.11 -9.54 -9.76
N ASP A 437 41.97 -10.41 -9.25
CA ASP A 437 41.99 -10.80 -7.82
C ASP A 437 42.10 -9.60 -6.86
N LYS A 438 42.83 -8.55 -7.25
CA LYS A 438 42.94 -7.31 -6.44
C LYS A 438 41.59 -6.62 -6.32
N ILE A 439 40.83 -6.49 -7.41
CA ILE A 439 39.50 -5.87 -7.43
C ILE A 439 38.51 -6.73 -6.66
N LYS A 440 38.52 -8.06 -6.85
CA LYS A 440 37.68 -8.98 -6.08
C LYS A 440 37.89 -8.81 -4.57
N LYS A 441 39.14 -8.66 -4.11
CA LYS A 441 39.46 -8.42 -2.69
C LYS A 441 39.03 -7.04 -2.20
N MET A 442 39.03 -6.03 -3.07
CA MET A 442 38.55 -4.69 -2.74
C MET A 442 37.02 -4.59 -2.71
N LEU A 443 36.31 -5.52 -3.33
CA LEU A 443 34.85 -5.44 -3.46
C LEU A 443 34.12 -5.44 -2.10
N SER A 444 34.58 -6.23 -1.13
CA SER A 444 34.03 -6.19 0.23
C SER A 444 34.25 -4.83 0.91
N PHE A 445 35.39 -4.18 0.64
CA PHE A 445 35.64 -2.82 1.14
C PHE A 445 34.70 -1.80 0.48
N VAL A 446 34.48 -1.91 -0.83
CA VAL A 446 33.49 -1.09 -1.54
C VAL A 446 32.09 -1.27 -0.94
N TYR A 447 31.66 -2.51 -0.68
CA TYR A 447 30.37 -2.76 -0.02
C TYR A 447 30.27 -2.13 1.36
N ILE A 448 31.35 -2.17 2.16
CA ILE A 448 31.36 -1.52 3.47
C ILE A 448 31.24 0.01 3.34
N VAL A 449 31.97 0.62 2.41
CA VAL A 449 31.86 2.06 2.14
C VAL A 449 30.44 2.43 1.70
N LEU A 450 29.86 1.67 0.76
CA LEU A 450 28.48 1.89 0.31
C LEU A 450 27.48 1.77 1.47
N MET A 451 27.61 0.75 2.33
CA MET A 451 26.76 0.61 3.52
C MET A 451 26.87 1.83 4.43
N ILE A 452 28.09 2.30 4.73
CA ILE A 452 28.30 3.47 5.60
C ILE A 452 27.67 4.72 4.98
N SER A 453 27.85 4.96 3.69
CA SER A 453 27.24 6.09 2.99
C SER A 453 25.71 6.06 3.05
N MET A 454 25.10 4.90 2.80
CA MET A 454 23.64 4.75 2.87
C MET A 454 23.11 4.86 4.31
N LEU A 455 23.85 4.39 5.31
CA LEU A 455 23.51 4.57 6.72
C LEU A 455 23.55 6.04 7.13
N ALA A 456 24.52 6.81 6.64
CA ALA A 456 24.58 8.26 6.92
C ALA A 456 23.35 9.00 6.38
N LEU A 457 22.92 8.69 5.14
CA LEU A 457 21.69 9.23 4.57
C LEU A 457 20.45 8.77 5.36
N THR A 458 20.40 7.50 5.75
CA THR A 458 19.31 6.95 6.58
C THR A 458 19.21 7.69 7.91
N ILE A 459 20.33 7.98 8.58
CA ILE A 459 20.35 8.73 9.85
C ILE A 459 19.78 10.13 9.63
N SER A 460 20.14 10.80 8.53
CA SER A 460 19.58 12.12 8.18
C SER A 460 18.07 12.04 8.00
N ASN A 461 17.58 11.08 7.22
CA ASN A 461 16.15 10.87 6.98
C ASN A 461 15.40 10.56 8.27
N LEU A 462 15.91 9.65 9.11
CA LEU A 462 15.31 9.33 10.41
C LEU A 462 15.34 10.52 11.38
N SER A 463 16.35 11.37 11.31
CA SER A 463 16.40 12.59 12.13
C SER A 463 15.30 13.57 11.71
N LYS A 464 15.07 13.73 10.39
CA LYS A 464 13.96 14.53 9.86
C LYS A 464 12.61 13.97 10.31
N ILE A 465 12.38 12.66 10.12
CA ILE A 465 11.15 11.97 10.55
C ILE A 465 10.87 12.15 12.04
N ASN A 466 11.88 11.94 12.89
CA ASN A 466 11.73 12.08 14.34
C ASN A 466 11.44 13.52 14.76
N LYS A 467 12.02 14.49 14.06
CA LYS A 467 11.76 15.91 14.32
C LYS A 467 10.31 16.25 13.97
N GLU A 468 9.87 15.96 12.75
CA GLU A 468 8.49 16.25 12.30
C GLU A 468 7.45 15.54 13.16
N TYR A 469 7.70 14.28 13.56
CA TYR A 469 6.81 13.58 14.50
C TYR A 469 6.82 14.21 15.91
N SER A 470 7.98 14.64 16.41
CA SER A 470 8.05 15.30 17.73
C SER A 470 7.34 16.64 17.73
N ASP A 471 7.41 17.37 16.63
CA ASP A 471 6.71 18.65 16.44
C ASP A 471 5.18 18.38 16.43
N PHE A 472 4.73 17.37 15.67
CA PHE A 472 3.33 16.89 15.67
C PHE A 472 2.86 16.41 17.07
N GLU A 473 3.65 15.61 17.79
CA GLU A 473 3.27 15.07 19.10
C GLU A 473 3.13 16.17 20.15
N ALA A 474 4.03 17.17 20.14
CA ALA A 474 3.98 18.31 21.04
C ALA A 474 2.72 19.17 20.80
N TYR A 475 2.33 19.33 19.54
CA TYR A 475 1.07 19.97 19.15
C TYR A 475 -0.14 19.12 19.57
N ASN A 476 -0.17 17.83 19.24
CA ASN A 476 -1.29 16.94 19.53
C ASN A 476 -1.58 16.82 21.04
N ALA A 477 -0.54 16.79 21.88
CA ALA A 477 -0.68 16.71 23.33
C ALA A 477 -1.37 17.94 23.94
N GLN A 478 -1.19 19.13 23.35
CA GLN A 478 -1.91 20.34 23.78
C GLN A 478 -3.41 20.25 23.47
N MET A 479 -3.79 19.39 22.53
CA MET A 479 -5.17 19.19 22.11
C MET A 479 -5.86 17.98 22.75
N GLU A 480 -5.24 17.23 23.67
CA GLU A 480 -5.92 16.10 24.34
C GLU A 480 -6.48 16.44 25.73
N GLU A 481 -6.17 17.62 26.27
CA GLU A 481 -6.60 18.01 27.61
C GLU A 481 -8.09 18.42 27.64
N GLY A 482 -8.97 17.53 28.14
CA GLY A 482 -10.36 17.85 28.49
C GLY A 482 -11.43 17.60 27.41
N TYR A 483 -11.26 16.62 26.53
CA TYR A 483 -12.13 16.44 25.37
C TYR A 483 -13.45 15.69 25.63
N ASP A 484 -14.56 16.41 25.48
CA ASP A 484 -15.90 15.89 25.20
C ASP A 484 -16.07 15.74 23.68
N LYS A 485 -16.82 14.75 23.21
CA LYS A 485 -17.16 14.60 21.79
C LYS A 485 -18.16 15.67 21.33
N ARG A 486 -18.88 16.30 22.27
CA ARG A 486 -19.79 17.43 22.02
C ARG A 486 -19.01 18.73 21.90
N ILE A 487 -18.59 19.06 20.68
CA ILE A 487 -17.72 20.20 20.39
C ILE A 487 -18.37 21.30 19.55
N ILE A 488 -19.57 21.07 19.02
CA ILE A 488 -20.33 21.99 18.16
C ILE A 488 -21.43 22.67 19.01
N PRO A 489 -21.18 23.85 19.59
CA PRO A 489 -22.20 24.56 20.35
C PRO A 489 -23.26 25.12 19.40
N MET A 490 -24.52 24.90 19.74
CA MET A 490 -25.67 25.42 19.01
C MET A 490 -26.66 26.01 20.02
N SER A 491 -27.16 27.21 19.74
CA SER A 491 -28.17 27.87 20.56
C SER A 491 -29.54 27.76 19.91
N LYS A 492 -30.59 27.63 20.73
CA LYS A 492 -32.00 27.75 20.30
C LYS A 492 -32.51 29.19 20.27
N GLU A 493 -31.94 30.07 21.11
CA GLU A 493 -32.41 31.46 21.26
C GLU A 493 -31.55 32.47 20.50
N GLY A 494 -30.23 32.22 20.39
CA GLY A 494 -29.31 33.01 19.59
C GLY A 494 -29.29 32.58 18.13
N LYS A 495 -28.32 33.11 17.36
CA LYS A 495 -28.12 32.72 15.96
C LYS A 495 -26.90 31.82 15.81
N ASN A 496 -27.01 30.84 14.93
CA ASN A 496 -25.88 30.00 14.55
C ASN A 496 -25.55 30.23 13.06
N VAL A 497 -24.26 30.18 12.72
CA VAL A 497 -23.78 30.20 11.33
C VAL A 497 -22.87 29.01 11.16
N MET A 498 -23.18 28.14 10.20
CA MET A 498 -22.42 26.93 9.90
C MET A 498 -21.97 26.95 8.45
N MET A 499 -20.66 26.91 8.23
CA MET A 499 -20.05 26.75 6.92
C MET A 499 -19.44 25.33 6.85
N ILE A 500 -19.87 24.56 5.86
CA ILE A 500 -19.44 23.19 5.61
C ILE A 500 -18.80 23.16 4.23
N MET A 501 -17.49 22.93 4.19
CA MET A 501 -16.77 22.63 2.97
C MET A 501 -16.87 21.12 2.69
N LEU A 502 -17.26 20.75 1.47
CA LEU A 502 -17.20 19.38 0.97
C LEU A 502 -16.09 19.30 -0.10
N ASP A 503 -14.97 18.69 0.24
CA ASP A 503 -13.79 18.64 -0.63
C ASP A 503 -14.09 17.88 -1.93
N LYS A 504 -13.82 18.52 -3.09
CA LYS A 504 -14.08 17.96 -4.44
C LYS A 504 -15.53 17.64 -4.79
N ALA A 505 -16.51 18.03 -3.97
CA ALA A 505 -17.91 17.78 -4.30
C ALA A 505 -18.31 18.49 -5.60
N ILE A 506 -19.15 17.84 -6.40
CA ILE A 506 -19.45 18.23 -7.78
C ILE A 506 -20.85 18.84 -7.86
N ALA A 507 -20.92 20.13 -8.16
CA ALA A 507 -22.17 20.89 -8.27
C ALA A 507 -23.14 20.30 -9.30
N TYR A 508 -22.61 19.84 -10.43
CA TYR A 508 -23.40 19.31 -11.55
C TYR A 508 -24.24 18.08 -11.18
N TYR A 509 -23.88 17.33 -10.14
CA TYR A 509 -24.63 16.15 -9.72
C TYR A 509 -25.90 16.48 -8.94
N ILE A 510 -26.01 17.66 -8.34
CA ILE A 510 -27.11 18.01 -7.42
C ILE A 510 -28.51 17.82 -8.03
N PRO A 511 -28.81 18.30 -9.26
CA PRO A 511 -30.13 18.09 -9.86
C PRO A 511 -30.50 16.60 -10.04
N TYR A 512 -29.51 15.76 -10.36
CA TYR A 512 -29.70 14.31 -10.52
C TYR A 512 -29.86 13.61 -9.16
N ILE A 513 -29.07 14.01 -8.17
CA ILE A 513 -29.16 13.52 -6.78
C ILE A 513 -30.57 13.76 -6.24
N PHE A 514 -31.11 14.97 -6.41
CA PHE A 514 -32.41 15.36 -5.88
C PHE A 514 -33.57 14.75 -6.69
N ALA A 515 -33.38 14.50 -7.99
CA ALA A 515 -34.34 13.76 -8.80
C ALA A 515 -34.41 12.27 -8.40
N GLU A 516 -33.28 11.66 -8.04
CA GLU A 516 -33.20 10.27 -7.58
C GLU A 516 -33.73 10.10 -6.14
N LYS A 517 -33.50 11.10 -5.27
CA LYS A 517 -33.92 11.14 -3.86
C LYS A 517 -34.75 12.40 -3.57
N PRO A 518 -36.02 12.46 -4.01
CA PRO A 518 -36.86 13.64 -3.83
C PRO A 518 -37.07 14.05 -2.37
N GLU A 519 -36.93 13.13 -1.42
CA GLU A 519 -36.97 13.42 0.02
C GLU A 519 -35.89 14.43 0.45
N LEU A 520 -34.77 14.53 -0.28
CA LEU A 520 -33.73 15.52 -0.01
C LEU A 520 -34.24 16.95 -0.20
N ILE A 521 -35.20 17.20 -1.11
CA ILE A 521 -35.78 18.53 -1.31
C ILE A 521 -36.44 19.03 -0.03
N ASP A 522 -37.19 18.15 0.66
CA ASP A 522 -37.82 18.46 1.94
C ASP A 522 -36.77 18.62 3.05
N GLN A 523 -35.72 17.77 3.05
CA GLN A 523 -34.67 17.85 4.06
C GLN A 523 -33.84 19.14 3.95
N TYR A 524 -33.65 19.63 2.73
CA TYR A 524 -32.93 20.86 2.37
C TYR A 524 -33.87 22.08 2.20
N ALA A 525 -35.09 22.03 2.75
CA ALA A 525 -36.00 23.16 2.72
C ALA A 525 -35.33 24.45 3.25
N GLY A 526 -35.46 25.56 2.51
CA GLY A 526 -34.84 26.85 2.82
C GLY A 526 -33.51 27.13 2.13
N PHE A 527 -32.84 26.12 1.56
CA PHE A 527 -31.62 26.34 0.79
C PHE A 527 -31.89 26.97 -0.59
N THR A 528 -31.02 27.88 -1.00
CA THR A 528 -30.84 28.29 -2.40
C THR A 528 -29.61 27.59 -2.95
N CYS A 529 -29.78 26.76 -3.97
CA CYS A 529 -28.69 26.11 -4.70
C CYS A 529 -28.26 26.97 -5.88
N TYR A 530 -27.03 27.49 -5.84
CA TYR A 530 -26.45 28.29 -6.91
C TYR A 530 -25.78 27.37 -7.92
N THR A 531 -26.40 27.18 -9.07
CA THR A 531 -25.88 26.26 -10.10
C THR A 531 -24.81 26.90 -10.97
N ASN A 532 -24.55 28.20 -10.83
CA ASN A 532 -23.53 28.95 -11.56
C ASN A 532 -22.45 29.46 -10.60
N ALA A 533 -21.79 28.54 -9.89
CA ALA A 533 -20.78 28.83 -8.89
C ALA A 533 -19.38 28.32 -9.30
N LEU A 534 -18.39 29.20 -9.24
CA LEU A 534 -17.00 28.96 -9.65
C LEU A 534 -16.05 28.87 -8.45
N SER A 535 -15.21 27.85 -8.40
CA SER A 535 -13.99 27.85 -7.61
C SER A 535 -12.88 28.61 -8.32
N LEU A 536 -12.08 29.38 -7.58
CA LEU A 536 -10.97 30.17 -8.13
C LEU A 536 -9.65 29.40 -8.24
N GLY A 537 -9.66 28.10 -7.97
CA GLY A 537 -8.52 27.20 -8.18
C GLY A 537 -8.93 25.73 -8.34
N ARG A 538 -8.15 24.97 -9.09
CA ARG A 538 -8.44 23.56 -9.41
C ARG A 538 -8.24 22.57 -8.26
N CYS A 539 -7.48 22.91 -7.24
CA CYS A 539 -7.23 22.02 -6.10
C CYS A 539 -7.32 22.79 -4.79
N THR A 540 -7.43 22.08 -3.68
CA THR A 540 -7.72 22.63 -2.36
C THR A 540 -6.81 23.77 -1.94
N ILE A 541 -5.50 23.69 -2.23
CA ILE A 541 -4.56 24.78 -1.88
C ILE A 541 -4.80 26.09 -2.65
N PHE A 542 -5.51 26.04 -3.78
CA PHE A 542 -5.88 27.21 -4.58
C PHE A 542 -7.37 27.57 -4.44
N GLY A 543 -8.23 26.59 -4.19
CA GLY A 543 -9.67 26.76 -4.03
C GLY A 543 -10.10 27.21 -2.63
N SER A 544 -9.50 26.63 -1.58
CA SER A 544 -9.88 26.91 -0.18
C SER A 544 -9.49 28.29 0.34
N PRO A 545 -8.35 28.94 -0.03
CA PRO A 545 -7.99 30.23 0.55
C PRO A 545 -9.05 31.31 0.31
N GLY A 546 -9.59 31.37 -0.93
CA GLY A 546 -10.68 32.28 -1.27
C GLY A 546 -11.97 31.95 -0.51
N LEU A 547 -12.27 30.67 -0.34
CA LEU A 547 -13.45 30.19 0.39
C LEU A 547 -13.45 30.62 1.86
N TYR A 548 -12.31 30.55 2.55
CA TYR A 548 -12.21 30.94 3.96
C TYR A 548 -11.94 32.45 4.15
N GLY A 549 -11.15 33.06 3.27
CA GLY A 549 -10.66 34.45 3.44
C GLY A 549 -11.32 35.49 2.53
N GLY A 550 -11.98 35.09 1.46
CA GLY A 550 -12.63 35.96 0.48
C GLY A 550 -11.70 36.30 -0.69
N TYR A 551 -12.13 37.24 -1.53
CA TYR A 551 -11.43 37.55 -2.79
C TYR A 551 -9.94 37.90 -2.62
N GLU A 552 -9.56 38.57 -1.53
CA GLU A 552 -8.16 38.96 -1.26
C GLU A 552 -7.19 37.78 -1.15
N TYR A 553 -7.69 36.58 -0.82
CA TYR A 553 -6.88 35.38 -0.64
C TYR A 553 -6.92 34.42 -1.81
N THR A 554 -7.65 34.78 -2.88
CA THR A 554 -7.68 33.98 -4.11
C THR A 554 -6.27 33.87 -4.70
N PRO A 555 -5.98 32.81 -5.49
CA PRO A 555 -4.63 32.58 -6.01
C PRO A 555 -4.02 33.81 -6.67
N TYR A 556 -4.84 34.59 -7.38
CA TYR A 556 -4.43 35.81 -8.04
C TYR A 556 -3.92 36.89 -7.07
N TYR A 557 -4.74 37.26 -6.07
CA TYR A 557 -4.40 38.32 -5.12
C TYR A 557 -3.34 37.86 -4.12
N ALA A 558 -3.39 36.60 -3.68
CA ALA A 558 -2.37 36.01 -2.83
C ALA A 558 -0.99 36.01 -3.53
N ASN A 559 -0.93 35.75 -4.83
CA ASN A 559 0.32 35.76 -5.59
C ASN A 559 0.93 37.16 -5.73
N LYS A 560 0.10 38.21 -5.74
CA LYS A 560 0.55 39.62 -5.81
C LYS A 560 1.06 40.17 -4.48
N ARG A 561 0.68 39.55 -3.37
CA ARG A 561 1.05 39.99 -2.03
C ARG A 561 2.45 39.46 -1.68
N GLU A 562 3.49 40.29 -1.80
CA GLU A 562 4.89 39.84 -1.62
C GLU A 562 5.45 40.00 -0.18
N ASP A 563 4.67 40.53 0.77
CA ASP A 563 5.13 40.86 2.13
C ASP A 563 5.19 39.66 3.09
N MET A 564 4.53 38.56 2.75
CA MET A 564 4.46 37.35 3.58
C MET A 564 4.48 36.07 2.74
N THR A 565 4.75 34.94 3.40
CA THR A 565 4.77 33.63 2.75
C THR A 565 3.34 33.19 2.37
N MET A 566 3.21 32.26 1.43
CA MET A 566 1.91 31.70 1.07
C MET A 566 1.25 30.94 2.22
N ALA A 567 2.04 30.24 3.04
CA ALA A 567 1.54 29.59 4.25
C ALA A 567 0.95 30.63 5.22
N ASP A 568 1.62 31.77 5.43
CA ASP A 568 1.10 32.84 6.30
C ASP A 568 -0.19 33.46 5.74
N LYS A 569 -0.30 33.64 4.42
CA LYS A 569 -1.52 34.15 3.76
C LYS A 569 -2.68 33.17 3.91
N HIS A 570 -2.41 31.88 3.78
CA HIS A 570 -3.41 30.83 3.98
C HIS A 570 -3.87 30.76 5.43
N ASP A 571 -2.95 30.81 6.39
CA ASP A 571 -3.27 30.89 7.81
C ASP A 571 -4.12 32.15 8.11
N GLU A 572 -3.81 33.29 7.47
CA GLU A 572 -4.60 34.50 7.58
C GLU A 572 -6.03 34.31 7.02
N ALA A 573 -6.17 33.63 5.87
CA ALA A 573 -7.46 33.29 5.27
C ALA A 573 -8.31 32.40 6.19
N LEU A 574 -7.73 31.32 6.73
CA LEU A 574 -8.41 30.40 7.66
C LEU A 574 -8.89 31.09 8.93
N LYS A 575 -8.19 32.15 9.37
CA LYS A 575 -8.51 32.91 10.59
C LYS A 575 -9.44 34.09 10.37
N MET A 576 -9.61 34.55 9.14
CA MET A 576 -10.31 35.78 8.79
C MET A 576 -11.73 35.82 9.38
N VAL A 577 -12.59 34.87 8.98
CA VAL A 577 -13.98 34.80 9.48
C VAL A 577 -14.05 34.42 10.97
N PRO A 578 -13.29 33.42 11.48
CA PRO A 578 -13.21 33.15 12.92
C PRO A 578 -12.89 34.38 13.76
N LYS A 579 -11.93 35.20 13.32
CA LYS A 579 -11.55 36.43 14.01
C LYS A 579 -12.68 37.44 14.01
N LEU A 580 -13.35 37.65 12.87
CA LEU A 580 -14.47 38.59 12.78
C LEU A 580 -15.61 38.25 13.74
N PHE A 581 -16.01 36.99 13.80
CA PHE A 581 -17.05 36.55 14.72
C PHE A 581 -16.60 36.65 16.18
N SER A 582 -15.37 36.21 16.48
CA SER A 582 -14.79 36.30 17.83
C SER A 582 -14.70 37.75 18.34
N ASP A 583 -14.22 38.68 17.52
CA ASP A 583 -14.12 40.10 17.86
C ASP A 583 -15.51 40.74 18.12
N ASN A 584 -16.58 40.13 17.58
CA ASN A 584 -17.97 40.51 17.80
C ASN A 584 -18.67 39.67 18.90
N GLY A 585 -17.91 38.93 19.71
CA GLY A 585 -18.42 38.21 20.88
C GLY A 585 -19.14 36.89 20.58
N TRP A 586 -18.96 36.32 19.39
CA TRP A 586 -19.48 35.00 19.05
C TRP A 586 -18.55 33.90 19.56
N THR A 587 -19.13 32.76 19.92
CA THR A 587 -18.40 31.52 20.14
C THR A 587 -18.05 30.89 18.81
N VAL A 588 -16.80 30.48 18.62
CA VAL A 588 -16.29 29.98 17.34
C VAL A 588 -15.73 28.58 17.47
N ARG A 589 -16.09 27.70 16.53
CA ARG A 589 -15.50 26.37 16.34
C ARG A 589 -14.99 26.21 14.92
N VAL A 590 -13.73 25.78 14.80
CA VAL A 590 -13.11 25.46 13.51
C VAL A 590 -12.79 23.97 13.49
N LEU A 591 -13.41 23.22 12.59
CA LEU A 591 -13.27 21.77 12.48
C LEU A 591 -12.49 21.45 11.21
N ASP A 592 -11.40 20.70 11.35
CA ASP A 592 -10.57 20.20 10.26
C ASP A 592 -10.14 21.26 9.23
N PRO A 593 -9.70 22.47 9.62
CA PRO A 593 -9.34 23.49 8.63
C PRO A 593 -8.26 22.96 7.68
N PRO A 594 -8.38 23.12 6.34
CA PRO A 594 -7.48 22.49 5.39
C PRO A 594 -6.09 23.12 5.43
N TYR A 595 -5.05 22.30 5.44
CA TYR A 595 -3.64 22.69 5.27
C TYR A 595 -3.17 23.89 6.10
N ALA A 596 -3.57 24.00 7.37
CA ALA A 596 -3.02 25.03 8.25
C ALA A 596 -1.49 24.87 8.33
N ARG A 597 -0.73 25.97 8.21
CA ARG A 597 0.73 25.99 8.01
C ARG A 597 1.24 25.38 6.70
N TYR A 598 0.36 25.04 5.75
CA TYR A 598 0.67 24.17 4.61
C TYR A 598 1.25 22.82 5.05
N GLU A 599 0.71 22.29 6.13
CA GLU A 599 0.99 20.96 6.65
C GLU A 599 -0.15 20.00 6.30
N GLU A 600 0.19 18.73 6.02
CA GLU A 600 -0.80 17.68 5.68
C GLU A 600 -1.73 17.40 6.86
N ILE A 601 -1.20 17.49 8.08
CA ILE A 601 -2.03 17.51 9.29
C ILE A 601 -2.02 18.94 9.81
N SER A 602 -3.14 19.63 9.67
CA SER A 602 -3.27 21.05 10.02
C SER A 602 -2.83 21.37 11.45
N ASP A 603 -1.85 22.28 11.58
CA ASP A 603 -1.43 22.84 12.86
C ASP A 603 -2.45 23.85 13.38
N LEU A 604 -3.29 23.41 14.31
CA LEU A 604 -4.34 24.24 14.89
C LEU A 604 -3.84 25.29 15.89
N THR A 605 -2.53 25.33 16.20
CA THR A 605 -1.98 26.41 17.04
C THR A 605 -2.07 27.78 16.38
N ILE A 606 -2.32 27.84 15.07
CA ILE A 606 -2.56 29.11 14.36
C ILE A 606 -3.71 29.92 14.97
N PHE A 607 -4.67 29.26 15.64
CA PHE A 607 -5.83 29.89 16.28
C PHE A 607 -5.62 30.29 17.76
N ASN A 608 -4.46 29.97 18.36
CA ASN A 608 -4.21 30.19 19.79
C ASN A 608 -4.26 31.67 20.20
N ASP A 609 -3.88 32.58 19.29
CA ASP A 609 -3.99 34.02 19.50
C ASP A 609 -5.47 34.44 19.63
N LEU A 610 -6.35 33.84 18.84
CA LEU A 610 -7.79 34.08 18.91
C LEU A 610 -8.38 33.51 20.20
N THR A 611 -7.98 32.31 20.63
CA THR A 611 -8.42 31.69 21.90
C THR A 611 -8.08 32.52 23.13
N GLN A 612 -6.97 33.27 23.10
CA GLN A 612 -6.61 34.18 24.20
C GLN A 612 -7.51 35.43 24.25
N SER A 613 -8.06 35.82 23.10
CA SER A 613 -8.87 37.03 22.95
C SER A 613 -10.39 36.79 22.94
N GLY A 614 -10.85 35.56 22.69
CA GLY A 614 -12.26 35.17 22.60
C GLY A 614 -12.46 33.66 22.71
N ASP A 615 -13.72 33.18 22.59
CA ASP A 615 -14.05 31.75 22.66
C ASP A 615 -13.90 31.06 21.29
N VAL A 616 -12.66 30.98 20.82
CA VAL A 616 -12.29 30.26 19.58
C VAL A 616 -11.61 28.95 19.94
N LYS A 617 -12.11 27.84 19.40
CA LYS A 617 -11.48 26.52 19.53
C LYS A 617 -11.46 25.81 18.19
N ALA A 618 -10.36 25.12 17.90
CA ALA A 618 -10.19 24.34 16.69
C ALA A 618 -10.00 22.86 17.01
N TYR A 619 -10.44 21.97 16.13
CA TYR A 619 -10.47 20.52 16.33
C TYR A 619 -10.12 19.75 15.06
N LEU A 620 -9.46 18.61 15.22
CA LEU A 620 -9.31 17.59 14.15
C LEU A 620 -10.29 16.45 14.44
N THR A 621 -11.39 16.36 13.70
CA THR A 621 -12.52 15.47 14.01
C THR A 621 -12.28 14.01 13.61
N GLY A 622 -11.38 13.76 12.65
CA GLY A 622 -10.92 12.41 12.29
C GLY A 622 -10.32 11.59 13.46
N LYS A 623 -10.02 12.24 14.59
CA LYS A 623 -9.61 11.58 15.85
C LYS A 623 -10.77 10.88 16.57
N PHE A 624 -12.01 11.34 16.40
CA PHE A 624 -13.15 10.92 17.22
C PHE A 624 -13.87 9.69 16.69
N PHE A 625 -13.84 9.50 15.38
CA PHE A 625 -14.59 8.48 14.67
C PHE A 625 -13.66 7.76 13.70
N TYR A 626 -13.38 6.50 14.01
CA TYR A 626 -12.56 5.63 13.18
C TYR A 626 -13.01 4.18 13.33
N ASP A 627 -12.81 3.39 12.27
CA ASP A 627 -12.99 1.95 12.32
C ASP A 627 -11.69 1.24 12.72
N GLU A 628 -11.78 0.31 13.68
CA GLU A 628 -10.61 -0.43 14.15
C GLU A 628 -10.01 -1.37 13.10
N GLU A 629 -10.82 -1.93 12.20
CA GLU A 629 -10.37 -2.80 11.12
C GLU A 629 -9.64 -1.99 10.05
N ASP A 630 -10.11 -0.78 9.74
CA ASP A 630 -9.43 0.13 8.80
C ASP A 630 -8.09 0.60 9.35
N LEU A 631 -8.02 0.94 10.64
CA LEU A 631 -6.75 1.21 11.32
C LEU A 631 -5.75 0.06 11.25
N LYS A 632 -6.22 -1.18 11.42
CA LYS A 632 -5.38 -2.39 11.33
C LYS A 632 -4.90 -2.60 9.89
N PHE A 633 -5.75 -2.30 8.92
CA PHE A 633 -5.43 -2.40 7.49
C PHE A 633 -4.40 -1.36 7.05
N GLU A 634 -4.58 -0.10 7.47
CA GLU A 634 -3.62 0.98 7.25
C GLU A 634 -2.22 0.63 7.75
N ARG A 635 -2.15 0.15 8.99
CA ARG A 635 -0.89 -0.32 9.57
C ARG A 635 -0.32 -1.48 8.77
N TYR A 636 -1.15 -2.43 8.33
CA TYR A 636 -0.68 -3.54 7.50
C TYR A 636 -0.02 -3.05 6.20
N ILE A 637 -0.62 -2.09 5.49
CA ILE A 637 -0.07 -1.52 4.25
C ILE A 637 1.29 -0.89 4.55
N LYS A 638 1.34 0.08 5.48
CA LYS A 638 2.57 0.82 5.83
C LYS A 638 3.69 -0.12 6.29
N GLU A 639 3.34 -1.21 6.98
CA GLU A 639 4.31 -2.18 7.52
C GLU A 639 4.85 -3.24 6.54
N ASN A 640 4.15 -3.50 5.42
CA ASN A 640 4.51 -4.59 4.49
C ASN A 640 4.82 -4.07 3.09
N ASP A 641 4.03 -3.13 2.57
CA ASP A 641 4.19 -2.63 1.21
C ASP A 641 5.41 -1.73 1.07
N LEU A 642 5.88 -1.09 2.13
CA LEU A 642 7.12 -0.31 2.11
C LEU A 642 8.34 -1.15 1.70
N TYR A 643 8.41 -2.41 2.13
CA TYR A 643 9.45 -3.34 1.68
C TYR A 643 9.26 -3.79 0.23
N ARG A 644 8.00 -4.05 -0.18
CA ARG A 644 7.68 -4.44 -1.56
C ARG A 644 7.93 -3.28 -2.54
N TYR A 645 7.70 -2.04 -2.11
CA TYR A 645 8.07 -0.82 -2.83
C TYR A 645 9.58 -0.73 -3.05
N SER A 646 10.40 -1.03 -2.03
CA SER A 646 11.86 -1.11 -2.19
C SER A 646 12.28 -2.14 -3.24
N LEU A 647 11.59 -3.30 -3.31
CA LEU A 647 11.82 -4.30 -4.37
C LEU A 647 11.43 -3.77 -5.75
N PHE A 648 10.27 -3.11 -5.87
CA PHE A 648 9.83 -2.44 -7.08
C PHE A 648 10.87 -1.43 -7.57
N ARG A 649 11.34 -0.52 -6.71
CA ARG A 649 12.31 0.52 -7.06
C ARG A 649 13.69 0.00 -7.44
N CYS A 650 14.08 -1.17 -6.95
CA CYS A 650 15.36 -1.81 -7.26
C CYS A 650 15.28 -2.83 -8.41
N ALA A 651 14.09 -3.08 -8.95
CA ALA A 651 13.94 -4.01 -10.06
C ALA A 651 14.25 -3.32 -11.40
N PRO A 652 14.79 -4.05 -12.40
CA PRO A 652 14.87 -3.56 -13.77
C PRO A 652 13.51 -3.06 -14.26
N LEU A 653 13.49 -2.00 -15.08
CA LEU A 653 12.24 -1.38 -15.56
C LEU A 653 11.25 -2.39 -16.17
N ALA A 654 11.75 -3.40 -16.87
CA ALA A 654 10.94 -4.46 -17.46
C ALA A 654 10.21 -5.36 -16.44
N LEU A 655 10.61 -5.34 -15.17
CA LEU A 655 10.02 -6.12 -14.07
C LEU A 655 9.21 -5.26 -13.10
N GLN A 656 9.35 -3.94 -13.15
CA GLN A 656 8.74 -3.04 -12.18
C GLN A 656 7.21 -3.13 -12.17
N LEU A 657 6.55 -3.06 -13.33
CA LEU A 657 5.07 -3.16 -13.41
C LEU A 657 4.54 -4.56 -13.03
N HIS A 658 5.38 -5.59 -13.15
CA HIS A 658 5.02 -6.93 -12.67
C HIS A 658 5.04 -7.01 -11.15
N ILE A 659 5.86 -6.21 -10.46
CA ILE A 659 5.88 -6.11 -9.00
C ILE A 659 4.80 -5.13 -8.51
N TYR A 660 4.71 -3.95 -9.12
CA TYR A 660 3.85 -2.85 -8.65
C TYR A 660 2.37 -3.20 -8.60
N GLY A 661 1.83 -3.83 -9.66
CA GLY A 661 0.44 -4.29 -9.67
C GLY A 661 -0.60 -3.20 -9.31
N ASN A 662 -0.39 -1.97 -9.76
CA ASN A 662 -1.25 -0.81 -9.45
C ASN A 662 -1.33 -0.44 -7.95
N GLY A 663 -0.20 -0.45 -7.25
CA GLY A 663 -0.14 -0.17 -5.80
C GLY A 663 -0.48 -1.38 -4.92
N ASN A 664 -0.97 -2.48 -5.51
CA ASN A 664 -1.25 -3.70 -4.76
C ASN A 664 0.03 -4.49 -4.40
N TYR A 665 1.14 -4.26 -5.10
CA TYR A 665 2.41 -4.99 -4.92
C TYR A 665 2.28 -6.51 -5.04
N ARG A 666 1.32 -6.98 -5.85
CA ARG A 666 0.94 -8.39 -6.02
C ARG A 666 0.58 -9.06 -4.71
N ASP A 667 -0.10 -8.33 -3.85
CA ASP A 667 -0.72 -8.84 -2.64
C ASP A 667 -2.06 -9.49 -2.99
N PRO A 668 -2.17 -10.84 -3.02
CA PRO A 668 -3.43 -11.49 -3.34
C PRO A 668 -4.42 -11.47 -2.16
N VAL A 669 -4.00 -11.07 -0.95
CA VAL A 669 -4.84 -10.99 0.26
C VAL A 669 -5.86 -9.86 0.09
N ASN A 670 -5.31 -8.72 -0.34
CA ASN A 670 -5.93 -7.43 -0.19
C ASN A 670 -6.10 -6.75 -1.55
N GLU A 671 -5.90 -7.47 -2.66
CA GLU A 671 -6.07 -6.93 -4.00
C GLU A 671 -7.42 -6.24 -4.17
N VAL A 672 -8.50 -6.91 -3.75
CA VAL A 672 -9.85 -6.35 -3.88
C VAL A 672 -10.04 -5.16 -2.92
N ARG A 673 -9.58 -5.28 -1.67
CA ARG A 673 -9.72 -4.21 -0.66
C ARG A 673 -8.88 -2.96 -0.99
N LYS A 674 -7.65 -3.13 -1.48
CA LYS A 674 -6.78 -2.04 -1.98
C LYS A 674 -7.26 -1.46 -3.31
N ALA A 675 -8.00 -2.24 -4.11
CA ALA A 675 -8.64 -1.74 -5.32
C ALA A 675 -9.93 -0.96 -5.02
N GLN A 676 -10.63 -1.30 -3.92
CA GLN A 676 -11.84 -0.63 -3.41
C GLN A 676 -11.52 0.67 -2.68
N GLU A 677 -10.58 0.63 -1.74
CA GLU A 677 -10.19 1.81 -0.97
C GLU A 677 -9.22 2.67 -1.80
N THR A 678 -9.80 3.44 -2.72
CA THR A 678 -9.06 4.25 -3.70
C THR A 678 -8.45 5.52 -3.14
N ASP A 679 -8.86 6.02 -1.96
CA ASP A 679 -8.32 7.26 -1.40
C ASP A 679 -8.48 7.48 0.12
N ASP A 680 -7.74 8.50 0.60
CA ASP A 680 -7.28 8.84 1.98
C ASP A 680 -8.35 9.16 3.06
N SER A 681 -9.65 9.21 2.75
CA SER A 681 -10.68 9.79 3.64
C SER A 681 -11.16 8.89 4.80
N GLY A 682 -10.27 8.06 5.37
CA GLY A 682 -10.60 7.00 6.33
C GLY A 682 -11.24 7.43 7.66
N GLY A 683 -11.40 8.73 7.91
CA GLY A 683 -12.12 9.29 9.07
C GLY A 683 -13.35 10.13 8.71
N ASP A 684 -13.31 10.90 7.62
CA ASP A 684 -14.23 12.03 7.40
C ASP A 684 -15.65 11.61 6.98
N GLY A 685 -15.79 10.41 6.41
CA GLY A 685 -17.10 9.80 6.17
C GLY A 685 -17.85 9.41 7.44
N LEU A 686 -17.10 9.07 8.49
CA LEU A 686 -17.70 8.82 9.80
C LEU A 686 -18.08 10.14 10.48
N THR A 687 -17.30 11.22 10.26
CA THR A 687 -17.63 12.54 10.80
C THR A 687 -18.99 13.04 10.33
N LEU A 688 -19.31 13.00 9.02
CA LEU A 688 -20.64 13.41 8.53
C LEU A 688 -21.77 12.58 9.14
N LYS A 689 -21.56 11.25 9.24
CA LYS A 689 -22.55 10.34 9.81
C LYS A 689 -22.85 10.62 11.29
N TYR A 690 -21.83 11.00 12.06
CA TYR A 690 -21.92 11.27 13.50
C TYR A 690 -21.95 12.77 13.84
N LEU A 691 -22.20 13.64 12.86
CA LEU A 691 -22.20 15.09 13.07
C LEU A 691 -23.19 15.54 14.16
N HIS A 692 -24.34 14.87 14.25
CA HIS A 692 -25.33 15.10 15.31
C HIS A 692 -24.83 14.74 16.72
N ASP A 693 -23.95 13.73 16.86
CA ASP A 693 -23.37 13.33 18.15
C ASP A 693 -22.37 14.38 18.67
N MET A 694 -21.87 15.25 17.78
CA MET A 694 -20.94 16.32 18.11
C MET A 694 -21.63 17.61 18.58
N VAL A 695 -22.95 17.71 18.42
CA VAL A 695 -23.71 18.91 18.80
C VAL A 695 -23.89 18.98 20.31
N ASP A 696 -23.49 20.11 20.87
CA ASP A 696 -23.83 20.54 22.22
C ASP A 696 -24.91 21.63 22.15
N ILE A 697 -26.07 21.35 22.75
CA ILE A 697 -27.19 22.29 22.70
C ILE A 697 -27.11 23.18 23.94
N ASP A 698 -26.84 24.47 23.70
CA ASP A 698 -26.92 25.51 24.71
C ASP A 698 -28.36 26.02 24.81
N GLU A 699 -28.96 25.90 26.00
CA GLU A 699 -30.30 26.40 26.31
C GLU A 699 -30.30 27.94 26.55
N GLY A 700 -29.13 28.60 26.51
CA GLY A 700 -28.99 30.07 26.56
C GLY A 700 -28.95 30.76 25.20
N CYS A 701 -28.89 32.10 25.19
CA CYS A 701 -28.79 32.95 23.99
C CYS A 701 -27.32 33.20 23.62
N SER A 702 -26.64 32.16 23.09
CA SER A 702 -25.28 32.26 22.54
C SER A 702 -25.31 32.41 21.01
N TYR A 703 -24.33 33.12 20.47
CA TYR A 703 -24.15 33.29 19.04
C TYR A 703 -22.96 32.44 18.59
N ASN A 704 -23.16 31.53 17.65
CA ASN A 704 -22.18 30.49 17.34
C ASN A 704 -21.79 30.54 15.86
N TYR A 705 -20.48 30.53 15.57
CA TYR A 705 -19.94 30.33 14.23
C TYR A 705 -19.16 29.01 14.18
N ILE A 706 -19.49 28.18 13.21
CA ILE A 706 -18.86 26.88 12.99
C ILE A 706 -18.39 26.82 11.54
N SER A 707 -17.12 26.56 11.32
CA SER A 707 -16.58 26.23 10.01
C SER A 707 -15.99 24.83 10.03
N MET A 708 -16.30 24.02 9.03
CA MET A 708 -15.90 22.63 8.95
C MET A 708 -15.43 22.29 7.54
N ASP A 709 -14.31 21.59 7.44
CA ASP A 709 -13.94 20.81 6.24
C ASP A 709 -14.43 19.37 6.36
N ASN A 710 -14.70 18.75 5.22
CA ASN A 710 -14.96 17.33 5.12
C ASN A 710 -14.37 16.73 3.84
N GLU A 711 -13.42 15.81 4.01
CA GLU A 711 -12.72 15.13 2.91
C GLU A 711 -13.47 13.91 2.35
N PHE A 712 -14.72 13.63 2.77
CA PHE A 712 -15.38 12.38 2.36
C PHE A 712 -15.53 12.27 0.85
N THR A 713 -15.90 13.36 0.19
CA THR A 713 -16.11 13.46 -1.26
C THR A 713 -14.78 13.52 -2.04
N HIS A 714 -13.63 13.69 -1.38
CA HIS A 714 -12.31 13.71 -2.03
C HIS A 714 -11.98 12.37 -2.71
N GLY A 715 -12.31 11.27 -2.03
CA GLY A 715 -11.99 9.90 -2.44
C GLY A 715 -13.19 9.16 -3.01
N PRO A 716 -13.25 8.89 -4.33
CA PRO A 716 -14.39 8.24 -4.95
C PRO A 716 -14.55 6.79 -4.48
N LYS A 717 -15.78 6.40 -4.13
CA LYS A 717 -16.14 5.06 -3.64
C LYS A 717 -17.46 4.61 -4.23
N LEU A 718 -17.53 3.38 -4.73
CA LEU A 718 -18.80 2.80 -5.16
C LEU A 718 -19.65 2.47 -3.92
N MET A 719 -20.91 2.89 -3.93
CA MET A 719 -21.83 2.72 -2.81
C MET A 719 -23.02 1.83 -3.19
N SER A 720 -23.53 1.12 -2.19
CA SER A 720 -24.70 0.25 -2.27
C SER A 720 -25.94 1.05 -2.65
N LYS A 721 -26.73 0.52 -3.57
CA LYS A 721 -27.95 1.18 -4.05
C LYS A 721 -29.19 0.42 -3.57
N PRO A 722 -30.29 1.11 -3.21
CA PRO A 722 -30.53 2.55 -3.35
C PRO A 722 -30.18 3.39 -2.10
N ASP A 723 -29.58 2.81 -1.06
CA ASP A 723 -29.40 3.50 0.23
C ASP A 723 -28.13 4.35 0.33
N TYR A 724 -27.13 4.08 -0.52
CA TYR A 724 -25.81 4.73 -0.57
C TYR A 724 -25.04 4.68 0.76
N MET A 725 -25.30 3.70 1.63
CA MET A 725 -24.75 3.68 3.01
C MET A 725 -23.54 2.76 3.21
N THR A 726 -23.30 1.83 2.28
CA THR A 726 -22.27 0.79 2.42
C THR A 726 -21.46 0.73 1.14
N GLU A 727 -20.14 0.75 1.26
CA GLU A 727 -19.23 0.60 0.12
C GLU A 727 -19.40 -0.78 -0.54
N ILE A 728 -19.35 -0.80 -1.87
CA ILE A 728 -19.47 -2.01 -2.69
C ILE A 728 -18.38 -2.06 -3.75
N THR A 729 -18.32 -3.20 -4.43
CA THR A 729 -17.20 -3.58 -5.30
C THR A 729 -17.66 -3.86 -6.72
N ASP A 730 -18.94 -4.20 -6.84
CA ASP A 730 -19.56 -4.60 -8.08
C ASP A 730 -20.09 -3.36 -8.77
N PHE A 731 -19.41 -2.97 -9.84
CA PHE A 731 -19.89 -1.92 -10.74
C PHE A 731 -21.06 -2.44 -11.58
N SER A 732 -22.16 -1.70 -11.56
CA SER A 732 -23.32 -1.95 -12.40
C SER A 732 -23.76 -0.62 -12.97
N PRO A 733 -23.47 -0.32 -14.26
CA PRO A 733 -23.79 0.98 -14.82
C PRO A 733 -25.29 1.22 -14.79
N ILE A 734 -25.68 2.36 -14.24
CA ILE A 734 -27.07 2.81 -14.16
C ILE A 734 -27.13 4.23 -14.69
N THR A 735 -27.99 4.45 -15.68
CA THR A 735 -28.30 5.79 -16.19
C THR A 735 -29.11 6.58 -15.16
N ARG A 736 -28.74 7.84 -14.91
CA ARG A 736 -29.52 8.77 -14.06
C ARG A 736 -30.21 9.83 -14.91
N TYR A 737 -31.24 10.42 -14.32
CA TYR A 737 -32.02 11.47 -14.94
C TYR A 737 -32.25 12.60 -13.94
N ASP A 738 -32.17 13.85 -14.41
CA ASP A 738 -32.65 14.99 -13.63
C ASP A 738 -34.20 15.10 -13.72
N ALA A 739 -34.77 16.13 -13.10
CA ALA A 739 -36.22 16.35 -13.07
C ALA A 739 -36.79 16.66 -14.47
N GLU A 740 -35.98 17.21 -15.37
CA GLU A 740 -36.30 17.56 -16.76
C GLU A 740 -36.12 16.37 -17.72
N GLY A 741 -35.54 15.26 -17.25
CA GLY A 741 -35.28 14.06 -18.03
C GLY A 741 -33.98 14.08 -18.83
N LYS A 742 -33.05 15.00 -18.53
CA LYS A 742 -31.68 14.99 -19.06
C LYS A 742 -30.95 13.76 -18.54
N GLU A 743 -30.24 13.09 -19.42
CA GLU A 743 -29.54 11.85 -19.11
C GLU A 743 -28.14 12.13 -18.54
N LEU A 744 -27.77 11.42 -17.47
CA LEU A 744 -26.41 11.31 -16.96
C LEU A 744 -25.93 9.86 -17.11
N LEU A 745 -24.90 9.70 -17.92
CA LEU A 745 -24.26 8.42 -18.21
C LEU A 745 -22.90 8.35 -17.51
N PHE A 746 -22.61 7.17 -16.94
CA PHE A 746 -21.31 6.82 -16.37
C PHE A 746 -20.68 5.75 -17.26
N ASP A 747 -19.63 6.13 -17.99
CA ASP A 747 -18.89 5.22 -18.87
C ASP A 747 -17.75 4.50 -18.13
N ASP A 748 -17.40 4.98 -16.93
CA ASP A 748 -16.32 4.46 -16.09
C ASP A 748 -16.75 4.31 -14.61
N PRO A 749 -16.32 3.25 -13.90
CA PRO A 749 -16.63 3.06 -12.47
C PRO A 749 -16.20 4.21 -11.56
N TYR A 750 -15.14 4.94 -11.91
CA TYR A 750 -14.69 6.11 -11.15
C TYR A 750 -15.73 7.23 -11.19
N GLN A 751 -16.36 7.46 -12.36
CA GLN A 751 -17.38 8.49 -12.52
C GLN A 751 -18.62 8.18 -11.66
N GLU A 752 -19.08 6.92 -11.65
CA GLU A 752 -20.18 6.50 -10.76
C GLU A 752 -19.77 6.59 -9.28
N ALA A 753 -18.53 6.24 -8.95
CA ALA A 753 -18.01 6.34 -7.59
C ALA A 753 -17.93 7.78 -7.07
N CYS A 754 -17.64 8.77 -7.92
CA CYS A 754 -17.74 10.20 -7.57
C CYS A 754 -19.20 10.60 -7.26
N TYR A 755 -20.15 10.18 -8.08
CA TYR A 755 -21.58 10.47 -7.84
C TYR A 755 -22.09 9.81 -6.54
N ASP A 756 -21.68 8.55 -6.31
CA ASP A 756 -22.10 7.76 -5.16
C ASP A 756 -21.66 8.40 -3.81
N VAL A 757 -20.45 9.00 -3.75
CA VAL A 757 -19.97 9.68 -2.54
C VAL A 757 -20.65 11.02 -2.30
N ASP A 758 -20.92 11.81 -3.36
CA ASP A 758 -21.70 13.03 -3.25
C ASP A 758 -23.13 12.73 -2.75
N MET A 759 -23.80 11.76 -3.37
CA MET A 759 -25.12 11.28 -2.92
C MET A 759 -25.11 10.88 -1.44
N HIS A 760 -24.09 10.14 -0.98
CA HIS A 760 -23.96 9.78 0.42
C HIS A 760 -23.81 11.00 1.34
N ALA A 761 -22.96 11.96 0.96
CA ALA A 761 -22.73 13.18 1.73
C ALA A 761 -24.04 13.98 1.88
N PHE A 762 -24.78 14.16 0.79
CA PHE A 762 -26.08 14.84 0.81
C PHE A 762 -27.12 14.10 1.67
N ILE A 763 -27.13 12.76 1.66
CA ILE A 763 -28.00 11.97 2.54
C ILE A 763 -27.63 12.16 4.02
N GLN A 764 -26.34 12.20 4.38
CA GLN A 764 -25.95 12.41 5.79
C GLN A 764 -26.28 13.82 6.26
N LEU A 765 -26.02 14.84 5.44
CA LEU A 765 -26.36 16.22 5.73
C LEU A 765 -27.88 16.40 5.86
N GLY A 766 -28.68 15.77 4.98
CA GLY A 766 -30.14 15.77 5.10
C GLY A 766 -30.65 15.21 6.44
N LYS A 767 -30.06 14.11 6.92
CA LYS A 767 -30.35 13.56 8.27
C LYS A 767 -29.91 14.50 9.40
N PHE A 768 -28.78 15.19 9.23
CA PHE A 768 -28.35 16.19 10.19
C PHE A 768 -29.32 17.37 10.24
N PHE A 769 -29.87 17.79 9.11
CA PHE A 769 -30.87 18.85 9.04
C PHE A 769 -32.21 18.44 9.65
N ASP A 770 -32.61 17.16 9.50
CA ASP A 770 -33.72 16.60 10.26
C ASP A 770 -33.49 16.73 11.77
N TYR A 771 -32.30 16.34 12.24
CA TYR A 771 -31.92 16.47 13.66
C TYR A 771 -31.97 17.94 14.14
N LEU A 772 -31.47 18.89 13.35
CA LEU A 772 -31.56 20.32 13.70
C LEU A 772 -33.02 20.80 13.78
N ARG A 773 -33.91 20.32 12.89
CA ARG A 773 -35.34 20.64 12.95
C ARG A 773 -36.02 20.03 14.16
N GLU A 774 -35.71 18.77 14.49
CA GLU A 774 -36.26 18.07 15.67
C GLU A 774 -35.87 18.73 17.00
N ASN A 775 -34.80 19.52 17.02
CA ASN A 775 -34.27 20.21 18.20
C ASN A 775 -34.46 21.73 18.19
N ASP A 776 -35.29 22.26 17.28
CA ASP A 776 -35.57 23.71 17.15
C ASP A 776 -34.32 24.57 16.86
N LEU A 777 -33.34 24.01 16.13
CA LEU A 777 -32.07 24.68 15.77
C LEU A 777 -31.99 25.08 14.28
N TYR A 778 -32.86 24.54 13.42
CA TYR A 778 -32.70 24.73 11.97
C TYR A 778 -33.04 26.17 11.54
N ASP A 779 -34.13 26.73 12.05
CA ASP A 779 -34.66 28.03 11.60
C ASP A 779 -33.73 29.20 11.95
N ASN A 780 -33.16 29.19 13.15
CA ASN A 780 -32.22 30.20 13.65
C ASN A 780 -30.76 29.94 13.25
N THR A 781 -30.52 29.02 12.31
CA THR A 781 -29.19 28.71 11.78
C THR A 781 -29.07 29.08 10.31
N ARG A 782 -28.03 29.83 9.95
CA ARG A 782 -27.59 29.99 8.55
C ARG A 782 -26.61 28.87 8.23
N ILE A 783 -26.84 28.16 7.12
CA ILE A 783 -25.98 27.05 6.68
C ILE A 783 -25.47 27.33 5.29
N ILE A 784 -24.16 27.24 5.09
CA ILE A 784 -23.50 27.39 3.80
C ILE A 784 -22.79 26.08 3.51
N ILE A 785 -23.18 25.40 2.42
CA ILE A 785 -22.46 24.23 1.90
C ILE A 785 -21.71 24.70 0.66
N VAL A 786 -20.40 24.50 0.65
CA VAL A 786 -19.55 24.95 -0.45
C VAL A 786 -18.50 23.89 -0.76
N SER A 787 -18.03 23.77 -2.01
CA SER A 787 -16.81 23.02 -2.30
C SER A 787 -15.66 23.96 -2.65
N ASP A 788 -14.45 23.54 -2.29
CA ASP A 788 -13.21 24.20 -2.67
C ASP A 788 -12.92 24.03 -4.16
N HIS A 789 -13.33 22.92 -4.78
CA HIS A 789 -13.33 22.68 -6.22
C HIS A 789 -14.23 21.48 -6.55
N GLY A 790 -14.41 21.18 -7.83
CA GLY A 790 -15.02 19.95 -8.34
C GLY A 790 -14.03 19.21 -9.24
N ASN A 791 -14.23 17.91 -9.43
CA ASN A 791 -13.36 17.10 -10.29
C ASN A 791 -14.19 16.28 -11.30
N LEU A 792 -14.87 16.97 -12.22
CA LEU A 792 -15.65 16.34 -13.29
C LEU A 792 -14.72 15.63 -14.30
N GLN A 793 -15.16 14.48 -14.80
CA GLN A 793 -14.32 13.52 -15.53
C GLN A 793 -14.72 13.36 -17.01
N GLU A 794 -14.64 14.43 -17.80
CA GLU A 794 -14.94 14.45 -19.23
C GLU A 794 -16.37 13.98 -19.58
N GLN A 795 -17.29 14.07 -18.62
CA GLN A 795 -18.67 13.59 -18.75
C GLN A 795 -19.57 14.55 -19.54
N PHE A 796 -19.15 15.80 -19.73
CA PHE A 796 -20.00 16.83 -20.32
C PHE A 796 -19.25 17.62 -21.40
N ALA A 797 -19.64 17.38 -22.65
CA ALA A 797 -19.04 18.02 -23.83
C ALA A 797 -19.20 19.56 -23.87
N ASP A 798 -20.11 20.12 -23.06
CA ASP A 798 -20.47 21.54 -23.05
C ASP A 798 -19.68 22.36 -22.00
N ILE A 799 -18.77 21.74 -21.23
CA ILE A 799 -18.00 22.40 -20.17
C ILE A 799 -16.55 22.62 -20.61
N LYS A 800 -16.04 23.87 -20.54
CA LYS A 800 -14.66 24.21 -20.94
C LYS A 800 -13.61 23.71 -19.97
N ILE A 801 -13.90 23.91 -18.68
CA ILE A 801 -13.01 23.63 -17.56
C ILE A 801 -13.86 22.92 -16.50
N GLU A 802 -13.84 21.60 -16.58
CA GLU A 802 -14.62 20.69 -15.73
C GLU A 802 -14.20 20.72 -14.25
N GLU A 803 -13.07 21.35 -13.93
CA GLU A 803 -12.51 21.34 -12.57
C GLU A 803 -12.55 22.72 -11.89
N GLY A 804 -13.30 23.65 -12.47
CA GLY A 804 -13.50 25.00 -11.91
C GLY A 804 -14.84 25.18 -11.19
N GLU A 805 -15.75 24.20 -11.24
CA GLU A 805 -17.05 24.30 -10.57
C GLU A 805 -16.93 24.18 -9.05
N ALA A 806 -17.87 24.78 -8.33
CA ALA A 806 -18.01 24.62 -6.89
C ALA A 806 -19.47 24.33 -6.52
N VAL A 807 -19.70 23.39 -5.62
CA VAL A 807 -20.96 23.29 -4.88
C VAL A 807 -21.15 24.61 -4.13
N PHE A 808 -22.35 25.18 -4.18
CA PHE A 808 -22.66 26.39 -3.41
C PHE A 808 -24.15 26.45 -3.07
N LEU A 809 -24.50 26.12 -1.82
CA LEU A 809 -25.86 26.18 -1.30
C LEU A 809 -25.90 27.05 -0.05
N VAL A 810 -26.89 27.94 0.03
CA VAL A 810 -27.08 28.82 1.20
C VAL A 810 -28.49 28.70 1.72
N LYS A 811 -28.62 28.36 3.00
CA LYS A 811 -29.86 28.45 3.78
C LYS A 811 -29.73 29.62 4.72
N ASP A 812 -30.56 30.65 4.55
CA ASP A 812 -30.58 31.80 5.46
C ASP A 812 -31.53 31.57 6.65
N PHE A 813 -31.47 32.44 7.66
CA PHE A 813 -32.40 32.43 8.80
C PHE A 813 -33.85 32.45 8.33
N ASP A 814 -34.70 31.63 8.96
CA ASP A 814 -36.15 31.56 8.71
C ASP A 814 -36.59 31.22 7.27
N SER A 815 -35.66 30.86 6.37
CA SER A 815 -35.96 30.41 5.01
C SER A 815 -36.66 29.04 5.01
N LYS A 816 -37.63 28.85 4.10
CA LYS A 816 -38.56 27.70 4.14
C LYS A 816 -38.64 26.89 2.85
N GLU A 817 -38.33 27.47 1.70
CA GLU A 817 -38.46 26.81 0.41
C GLU A 817 -37.07 26.52 -0.18
N PHE A 818 -36.89 25.32 -0.72
CA PHE A 818 -35.71 25.01 -1.53
C PHE A 818 -35.84 25.65 -2.91
N THR A 819 -34.80 26.34 -3.38
CA THR A 819 -34.83 27.02 -4.69
C THR A 819 -33.51 26.86 -5.45
N TYR A 820 -33.55 26.98 -6.76
CA TYR A 820 -32.37 27.07 -7.62
C TYR A 820 -32.15 28.52 -8.06
N SER A 821 -30.88 28.94 -8.13
CA SER A 821 -30.46 30.23 -8.68
C SER A 821 -29.34 30.05 -9.69
N THR A 822 -29.42 30.79 -10.80
CA THR A 822 -28.35 30.86 -11.82
C THR A 822 -27.49 32.12 -11.65
N GLU A 823 -27.64 32.84 -10.54
CA GLU A 823 -26.78 33.96 -10.20
C GLU A 823 -25.32 33.53 -10.17
N PHE A 824 -24.44 34.35 -10.75
CA PHE A 824 -23.01 34.05 -10.77
C PHE A 824 -22.42 34.20 -9.37
N MET A 825 -21.89 33.10 -8.85
CA MET A 825 -21.25 33.03 -7.54
C MET A 825 -19.82 32.54 -7.67
N THR A 826 -19.00 32.84 -6.68
CA THR A 826 -17.73 32.13 -6.49
C THR A 826 -17.66 31.56 -5.08
N ASN A 827 -16.83 30.53 -4.86
CA ASN A 827 -16.60 30.04 -3.51
C ASN A 827 -16.02 31.12 -2.58
N ALA A 828 -15.40 32.17 -3.13
CA ALA A 828 -14.92 33.35 -2.38
C ALA A 828 -16.02 34.32 -1.93
N ASP A 829 -17.29 34.12 -2.32
CA ASP A 829 -18.43 34.83 -1.75
C ASP A 829 -18.79 34.33 -0.34
N THR A 830 -18.33 33.13 0.04
CA THR A 830 -18.66 32.47 1.32
C THR A 830 -18.43 33.36 2.55
N PRO A 831 -17.30 34.07 2.69
CA PRO A 831 -17.05 34.87 3.88
C PRO A 831 -17.99 36.08 4.01
N ALA A 832 -18.27 36.76 2.90
CA ALA A 832 -19.21 37.90 2.89
C ALA A 832 -20.63 37.45 3.25
N ILE A 833 -21.08 36.31 2.71
CA ILE A 833 -22.39 35.72 3.03
C ILE A 833 -22.46 35.26 4.48
N SER A 834 -21.37 34.71 5.03
CA SER A 834 -21.32 34.23 6.42
C SER A 834 -21.65 35.36 7.41
N VAL A 835 -21.16 36.57 7.17
CA VAL A 835 -21.34 37.73 8.06
C VAL A 835 -22.53 38.63 7.70
N ALA A 836 -23.16 38.42 6.54
CA ALA A 836 -24.17 39.32 5.99
C ALA A 836 -25.36 39.54 6.94
N GLY A 837 -25.62 40.79 7.31
CA GLY A 837 -26.70 41.17 8.23
C GLY A 837 -26.48 40.74 9.69
N LEU A 838 -25.27 40.30 10.04
CA LEU A 838 -24.87 39.92 11.40
C LEU A 838 -23.78 40.85 11.95
N ILE A 839 -22.89 41.32 11.09
CA ILE A 839 -21.83 42.28 11.40
C ILE A 839 -22.03 43.50 10.50
N ASP A 840 -22.06 44.70 11.10
CA ASP A 840 -22.21 45.96 10.37
C ASP A 840 -20.89 46.35 9.69
N ASP A 841 -20.96 46.72 8.40
CA ASP A 841 -19.82 47.15 7.55
C ASP A 841 -18.56 46.28 7.74
N PRO A 842 -18.65 44.95 7.48
CA PRO A 842 -17.56 44.04 7.76
C PRO A 842 -16.32 44.39 6.91
N VAL A 843 -15.16 44.41 7.57
CA VAL A 843 -13.86 44.61 6.93
C VAL A 843 -12.95 43.44 7.28
N ASN A 844 -12.05 43.07 6.38
CA ASN A 844 -11.02 42.09 6.68
C ASN A 844 -10.16 42.60 7.85
N PRO A 845 -10.08 41.88 8.99
CA PRO A 845 -9.38 42.35 10.18
C PRO A 845 -7.86 42.43 10.02
N TYR A 846 -7.30 41.83 8.97
CA TYR A 846 -5.86 41.81 8.70
C TYR A 846 -5.43 42.87 7.69
N THR A 847 -6.25 43.17 6.69
CA THR A 847 -5.94 44.14 5.63
C THR A 847 -6.68 45.46 5.76
N GLY A 848 -7.81 45.47 6.47
CA GLY A 848 -8.72 46.62 6.61
C GLY A 848 -9.59 46.89 5.39
N ASN A 849 -9.52 46.05 4.35
CA ASN A 849 -10.34 46.18 3.15
C ASN A 849 -11.79 45.75 3.43
N LYS A 850 -12.74 46.29 2.66
CA LYS A 850 -14.16 45.95 2.81
C LYS A 850 -14.39 44.49 2.42
N LEU A 851 -15.12 43.75 3.25
CA LEU A 851 -15.51 42.38 2.94
C LEU A 851 -16.85 42.38 2.21
N ASP A 852 -16.81 42.27 0.88
CA ASP A 852 -18.00 42.16 0.04
C ASP A 852 -17.76 41.29 -1.21
N SER A 853 -18.83 41.10 -1.99
CA SER A 853 -18.84 40.30 -3.20
C SER A 853 -18.73 41.13 -4.49
N HIS A 854 -18.37 42.42 -4.43
CA HIS A 854 -18.35 43.28 -5.63
C HIS A 854 -17.18 42.99 -6.57
N GLU A 855 -16.11 42.35 -6.07
CA GLU A 855 -14.92 41.99 -6.87
C GLU A 855 -15.26 41.13 -8.10
N LYS A 856 -16.33 40.31 -8.06
CA LYS A 856 -16.73 39.50 -9.22
C LYS A 856 -17.39 40.27 -10.36
N GLU A 857 -17.87 41.50 -10.14
CA GLU A 857 -18.55 42.31 -11.16
C GLU A 857 -17.64 42.65 -12.35
N GLY A 858 -16.32 42.67 -12.14
CA GLY A 858 -15.30 42.91 -13.18
C GLY A 858 -14.81 41.65 -13.92
N GLY A 859 -15.32 40.47 -13.55
CA GLY A 859 -14.76 39.17 -13.90
C GLY A 859 -13.67 38.73 -12.94
N VAL A 860 -13.61 37.43 -12.68
CA VAL A 860 -12.72 36.82 -11.69
C VAL A 860 -11.58 36.05 -12.35
N ILE A 861 -10.47 35.87 -11.64
CA ILE A 861 -9.30 35.15 -12.15
C ILE A 861 -9.24 33.76 -11.53
N PHE A 862 -9.36 32.74 -12.38
CA PHE A 862 -9.22 31.33 -12.06
C PHE A 862 -7.81 30.83 -12.39
N LEU A 863 -7.21 30.06 -11.48
CA LEU A 863 -5.93 29.38 -11.70
C LEU A 863 -6.12 27.90 -12.08
N TYR A 864 -5.68 27.55 -13.28
CA TYR A 864 -5.55 26.16 -13.72
C TYR A 864 -4.10 25.69 -13.50
N SER A 865 -3.85 25.00 -12.40
CA SER A 865 -2.56 24.41 -12.08
C SER A 865 -2.72 22.98 -11.53
N HIS A 866 -1.74 22.13 -11.84
CA HIS A 866 -1.66 20.76 -11.31
C HIS A 866 -0.81 20.66 -10.02
N MET A 867 -0.26 21.78 -9.54
CA MET A 867 0.65 21.83 -8.40
C MET A 867 -0.11 21.83 -7.07
N TRP A 868 -0.57 20.65 -6.64
CA TRP A 868 -1.41 20.50 -5.44
C TRP A 868 -0.65 20.43 -4.12
N SER A 869 0.67 20.14 -4.12
CA SER A 869 1.40 19.87 -2.86
C SER A 869 1.65 21.15 -2.04
N PRO A 870 1.18 21.23 -0.78
CA PRO A 870 1.44 22.38 0.10
C PRO A 870 2.91 22.62 0.38
N SER A 871 3.69 21.54 0.55
CA SER A 871 5.12 21.62 0.80
C SER A 871 5.91 22.34 -0.30
N MET A 872 5.39 22.34 -1.54
CA MET A 872 6.02 23.01 -2.69
C MET A 872 5.60 24.47 -2.86
N GLN A 873 4.61 24.95 -2.09
CA GLN A 873 4.07 26.30 -2.16
C GLN A 873 4.55 27.21 -1.01
N THR A 874 5.61 26.84 -0.28
CA THR A 874 6.08 27.58 0.92
C THR A 874 6.77 28.94 0.64
N GLY A 875 6.81 29.39 -0.61
CA GLY A 875 7.44 30.64 -1.01
C GLY A 875 6.62 31.90 -0.67
N TYR A 876 7.08 33.07 -1.15
CA TYR A 876 6.33 34.34 -1.08
C TYR A 876 5.35 34.50 -2.24
N THR A 877 5.57 33.78 -3.35
CA THR A 877 4.71 33.74 -4.55
C THR A 877 4.40 32.29 -4.89
N LEU A 878 3.39 32.06 -5.73
CA LEU A 878 3.00 30.72 -6.18
C LEU A 878 4.14 30.11 -6.99
N ASN A 879 4.42 28.85 -6.71
CA ASN A 879 5.30 28.02 -7.52
C ASN A 879 4.45 27.39 -8.64
N LEU A 880 4.55 27.97 -9.84
CA LEU A 880 3.78 27.58 -11.02
C LEU A 880 4.69 26.95 -12.08
N GLU A 881 4.18 25.93 -12.75
CA GLU A 881 4.85 25.27 -13.88
C GLU A 881 4.51 25.97 -15.21
N PRO A 882 5.33 25.80 -16.28
CA PRO A 882 5.08 26.45 -17.57
C PRO A 882 3.74 26.12 -18.24
N GLU A 883 3.15 24.98 -17.89
CA GLU A 883 1.82 24.54 -18.35
C GLU A 883 0.64 25.18 -17.62
N ASP A 884 0.88 25.82 -16.46
CA ASP A 884 -0.16 26.44 -15.66
C ASP A 884 -0.73 27.68 -16.36
N LYS A 885 -2.04 27.89 -16.23
CA LYS A 885 -2.76 28.95 -16.95
C LYS A 885 -3.68 29.73 -16.02
N TRP A 886 -3.79 31.01 -16.32
CA TRP A 886 -4.77 31.90 -15.70
C TRP A 886 -5.91 32.13 -16.69
N TYR A 887 -7.14 32.08 -16.20
CA TYR A 887 -8.33 32.40 -16.97
C TYR A 887 -9.09 33.52 -16.30
N ARG A 888 -9.59 34.47 -17.08
CA ARG A 888 -10.62 35.40 -16.64
C ARG A 888 -11.98 34.81 -16.98
N VAL A 889 -12.87 34.79 -16.00
CA VAL A 889 -14.22 34.25 -16.12
C VAL A 889 -15.25 35.32 -15.82
N HIS A 890 -16.27 35.41 -16.67
CA HIS A 890 -17.38 36.35 -16.56
C HIS A 890 -18.73 35.60 -16.44
N ASP A 891 -19.69 36.15 -15.69
CA ASP A 891 -21.10 35.71 -15.67
C ASP A 891 -21.38 34.20 -15.67
N ASN A 892 -21.68 33.57 -16.82
CA ASN A 892 -22.11 32.15 -16.87
C ASN A 892 -20.93 31.22 -17.17
N LEU A 893 -20.59 30.33 -16.22
CA LEU A 893 -19.47 29.40 -16.33
C LEU A 893 -19.65 28.32 -17.41
N TYR A 894 -20.88 28.03 -17.81
CA TYR A 894 -21.21 27.07 -18.87
C TYR A 894 -21.15 27.66 -20.29
N ASP A 895 -20.94 28.97 -20.41
CA ASP A 895 -20.74 29.61 -21.71
C ASP A 895 -19.25 29.76 -21.99
N LEU A 896 -18.75 29.06 -23.00
CA LEU A 896 -17.33 29.02 -23.35
C LEU A 896 -16.77 30.41 -23.74
N ASP A 897 -17.63 31.31 -24.19
CA ASP A 897 -17.26 32.67 -24.59
C ASP A 897 -16.94 33.57 -23.38
N ASN A 898 -17.38 33.16 -22.18
CA ASN A 898 -17.09 33.87 -20.93
C ASN A 898 -15.71 33.55 -20.34
N TRP A 899 -14.95 32.64 -20.96
CA TRP A 899 -13.63 32.20 -20.50
C TRP A 899 -12.52 32.72 -21.41
N GLU A 900 -11.75 33.68 -20.90
CA GLU A 900 -10.64 34.31 -21.61
C GLU A 900 -9.29 33.89 -20.99
N VAL A 901 -8.29 33.58 -21.81
CA VAL A 901 -6.93 33.37 -21.29
C VAL A 901 -6.40 34.70 -20.76
N TYR A 902 -6.03 34.72 -19.48
CA TYR A 902 -5.49 35.89 -18.82
C TYR A 902 -3.96 35.84 -18.83
N THR A 903 -3.33 36.87 -19.37
CA THR A 903 -1.88 37.08 -19.33
C THR A 903 -1.61 38.43 -18.68
N GLU A 904 -0.82 38.43 -17.60
CA GLU A 904 -0.40 39.68 -16.93
C GLU A 904 0.50 40.56 -17.80
#